data_AF-A0A7L9GBB7-F1
#
_entry.id   AF-A0A7L9GBB7-F1
#
_cell.length_a   1.000
_cell.length_b   1.000
_cell.length_c   1.000
_cell.angle_alpha   90.00
_cell.angle_beta   90.00
_cell.angle_gamma   90.00
#
_symmetry.space_group_name_H-M   'P 1'
#
loop_
_entity.id
_entity.type
_entity.pdbx_description
1 polymer ?
#
loop_
_entity_poly.entity_id
_entity_poly.type
_entity_poly.pdbx_seq_one_letter_code
_entity_poly.pdbx_strand_id
1 'polypeptide(L)'
;MQRMIGVLMLAAITCQADAQPKDIDEQRQWLLDQVRRGEALHRDDLVRDALGRLQLLEPRNPEVLLAALSLALREKNSSEAEQLSARISAVAPGSLQARQAARLLELQQPAPARRLQQARLLAVTGRNEEALAVYEQLFAGEPPSLELALDYWRVRGNLPGQRPEAIRQLQRLDQQYPGSAGLRQTLAGWLFAEKRDREALALLDQLARDPGARDAAAQREFDYLSGQAVSATSAAAWQAFLQRYPASPLLAQASETLQQQRKLLADPAWQAGQRGKALLDKGRNAEAETQLRRALRQYPGDARLHGALGYALMRQGRHEDAHAAFRAASAKEQDTYWISQWKDLESSSQYWALLKKAERALEVKDVRGARALYQQARQQRPKDEYALLGLADVSLAEGDVAAAERQYLQVRRMAPDNESAVRGLMRVYQAQSPGKAQAYLDSLPPRQQAQFASLRRSLELARLRQQGDEALQREDWSTASHVLGQASALAPDEPWLVYQLANSLRHQGRTGEADAAFARLVQHQPRDPATRYAHGLFLESSDRDALALDSLRAVPQATWSADMHALEQRVQRRMTLASAQQLQAQGRSAEATALLEAGLARGEGSPDDLMLLADWAAARGEHGKARSYYQRVLVAQPGRPDARLGVMESAVAEGNLQQARHMLGVKVPQFAADDGNAQRRLAAVWTALGEHDQAARLLDRIAAQQTRPDPLLRRDAARLVAQDDPQRALDLYAAAMADAQLLDRAAVAPRDDRALTLASRERDGDDWLARSLRSDVDALYRQRNTHVTLMHDYGWREDDGTPGTSELSTQSTLLHADTPWQEGTAFARVERIGMDAGSFEPNDQGSYTPDFGSCQFVGQTADGKTLPACTGGSQTANGSLLALGWQGSRWAFDLGTTQGYAINNWLGGATVNGDLGQVGWSLTASRRPMSNSLLSFAGARDRPTGVRWGGVTANGATLGLSWDQGGDNGVWASLGHHWLYGENVADNQRTRAMAGFYHRVVEKADERVRVGVTLMHWRHDKDLGGYSLGQGGYYSPQRYSSVGVPVSYAWRNYDWSLLLEGSVSWSQAHSGSSRLYPDAHINRKVLANYGVDSNIDAMTEASDSSGLGYRLRGLFERRLSDQWVLGGGFDWQHSDDYAPSHGMLYLRYMFEPWRGNLALPVTPLEPYSEWR
;
A
#
# COMPACT_ATOMS: atom_id res chain seq x y z
N MET A 1 27.75 -40.99 24.95
CA MET A 1 26.81 -42.13 24.87
C MET A 1 25.43 -41.58 25.16
N GLN A 2 24.52 -41.73 24.20
CA GLN A 2 23.07 -41.78 24.32
C GLN A 2 22.37 -41.11 25.52
N ARG A 3 21.43 -40.20 25.18
CA ARG A 3 20.02 -40.23 25.60
C ARG A 3 19.78 -39.93 27.10
N MET A 4 18.81 -39.13 27.52
CA MET A 4 17.39 -39.17 27.21
C MET A 4 16.74 -38.21 28.21
N ILE A 5 15.60 -37.60 27.84
CA ILE A 5 14.41 -37.41 28.70
C ILE A 5 14.65 -36.61 30.00
N GLY A 6 14.16 -35.39 30.16
CA GLY A 6 12.80 -34.92 29.89
C GLY A 6 12.30 -34.20 31.14
N VAL A 7 11.04 -33.72 31.10
CA VAL A 7 10.20 -33.35 32.27
C VAL A 7 10.50 -31.94 32.85
N LEU A 8 9.58 -30.99 32.99
CA LEU A 8 8.11 -30.90 32.82
C LEU A 8 7.72 -29.42 32.92
N MET A 9 6.72 -28.98 32.15
CA MET A 9 5.41 -28.54 32.67
C MET A 9 4.50 -28.12 31.51
N LEU A 10 3.49 -28.98 31.27
CA LEU A 10 2.30 -28.72 30.47
C LEU A 10 1.43 -27.62 31.09
N ALA A 11 0.73 -26.84 30.26
CA ALA A 11 -0.74 -26.80 30.28
C ALA A 11 -1.33 -26.02 29.08
N ALA A 12 -2.20 -26.75 28.35
CA ALA A 12 -3.38 -26.28 27.62
C ALA A 12 -3.22 -25.46 26.33
N ILE A 13 -3.00 -26.16 25.21
CA ILE A 13 -3.79 -25.91 23.99
C ILE A 13 -4.35 -27.25 23.53
N THR A 14 -5.67 -27.37 23.53
CA THR A 14 -6.42 -28.48 22.95
C THR A 14 -6.16 -28.54 21.44
N CYS A 15 -5.34 -29.49 20.99
CA CYS A 15 -5.44 -29.98 19.62
C CYS A 15 -6.73 -30.78 19.52
N GLN A 16 -7.68 -30.34 18.69
CA GLN A 16 -8.62 -31.26 18.09
C GLN A 16 -7.81 -32.16 17.15
N ALA A 17 -7.57 -33.40 17.57
CA ALA A 17 -7.14 -34.44 16.67
C ALA A 17 -8.34 -34.80 15.78
N ASP A 18 -8.26 -34.52 14.49
CA ASP A 18 -9.15 -35.15 13.52
C ASP A 18 -8.89 -36.66 13.56
N ALA A 19 -9.95 -37.42 13.80
CA ALA A 19 -9.89 -38.88 13.95
C ALA A 19 -9.37 -39.54 12.66
N GLN A 20 -8.53 -40.58 12.80
CA GLN A 20 -8.17 -41.44 11.67
C GLN A 20 -9.44 -42.11 11.10
N PRO A 21 -9.62 -42.13 9.77
CA PRO A 21 -10.81 -42.72 9.13
C PRO A 21 -10.91 -44.22 9.43
N LYS A 22 -12.12 -44.71 9.69
CA LYS A 22 -12.40 -46.07 10.17
C LYS A 22 -12.74 -47.07 9.06
N ASP A 23 -13.11 -46.57 7.87
CA ASP A 23 -13.38 -47.38 6.67
C ASP A 23 -12.89 -46.70 5.38
N ILE A 24 -13.02 -47.41 4.25
CA ILE A 24 -12.53 -46.98 2.94
C ILE A 24 -13.29 -45.74 2.42
N ASP A 25 -14.57 -45.59 2.78
CA ASP A 25 -15.40 -44.47 2.34
C ASP A 25 -15.04 -43.18 3.08
N GLU A 26 -14.84 -43.27 4.39
CA GLU A 26 -14.28 -42.19 5.21
C GLU A 26 -12.85 -41.85 4.77
N GLN A 27 -12.02 -42.85 4.43
CA GLN A 27 -10.66 -42.62 3.95
C GLN A 27 -10.63 -41.90 2.60
N ARG A 28 -11.53 -42.26 1.68
CA ARG A 28 -11.71 -41.57 0.40
C ARG A 28 -12.14 -40.13 0.58
N GLN A 29 -13.18 -39.89 1.38
CA GLN A 29 -13.69 -38.55 1.62
C GLN A 29 -12.62 -37.68 2.30
N TRP A 30 -11.88 -38.24 3.25
CA TRP A 30 -10.77 -37.58 3.91
C TRP A 30 -9.66 -37.18 2.94
N LEU A 31 -9.29 -38.05 1.99
CA LEU A 31 -8.29 -37.75 0.97
C LEU A 31 -8.80 -36.72 -0.06
N LEU A 32 -10.08 -36.77 -0.47
CA LEU A 32 -10.67 -35.74 -1.33
C LEU A 32 -10.74 -34.37 -0.62
N ASP A 33 -10.96 -34.37 0.69
CA ASP A 33 -10.87 -33.15 1.50
C ASP A 33 -9.42 -32.67 1.64
N GLN A 34 -8.43 -33.57 1.70
CA GLN A 34 -7.01 -33.20 1.60
C GLN A 34 -6.67 -32.57 0.25
N VAL A 35 -7.22 -33.10 -0.86
CA VAL A 35 -7.08 -32.49 -2.19
C VAL A 35 -7.70 -31.09 -2.21
N ARG A 36 -8.96 -30.94 -1.78
CA ARG A 36 -9.65 -29.64 -1.77
C ARG A 36 -9.00 -28.62 -0.84
N ARG A 37 -8.49 -29.05 0.32
CA ARG A 37 -7.64 -28.22 1.19
C ARG A 37 -6.34 -27.84 0.50
N GLY A 38 -5.69 -28.80 -0.16
CA GLY A 38 -4.48 -28.57 -0.93
C GLY A 38 -4.69 -27.52 -2.03
N GLU A 39 -5.78 -27.63 -2.78
CA GLU A 39 -6.16 -26.67 -3.83
C GLU A 39 -6.50 -25.29 -3.24
N ALA A 40 -7.25 -25.23 -2.14
CA ALA A 40 -7.59 -23.98 -1.46
C ALA A 40 -6.37 -23.27 -0.84
N LEU A 41 -5.34 -24.04 -0.46
CA LEU A 41 -4.09 -23.56 0.12
C LEU A 41 -2.96 -23.42 -0.91
N HIS A 42 -3.22 -23.69 -2.19
CA HIS A 42 -2.21 -23.75 -3.26
C HIS A 42 -1.01 -24.67 -2.93
N ARG A 43 -1.26 -25.75 -2.18
CA ARG A 43 -0.33 -26.79 -1.74
C ARG A 43 -0.37 -27.97 -2.70
N ASP A 44 0.22 -27.82 -3.89
CA ASP A 44 0.26 -28.90 -4.90
C ASP A 44 0.99 -30.15 -4.40
N ASP A 45 1.85 -30.03 -3.38
CA ASP A 45 2.46 -31.15 -2.64
C ASP A 45 1.40 -32.01 -1.93
N LEU A 46 0.45 -31.39 -1.22
CA LEU A 46 -0.66 -32.09 -0.57
C LEU A 46 -1.61 -32.69 -1.59
N VAL A 47 -1.89 -31.94 -2.66
CA VAL A 47 -2.72 -32.43 -3.76
C VAL A 47 -2.08 -33.66 -4.38
N ARG A 48 -0.77 -33.64 -4.66
CA ARG A 48 -0.04 -34.77 -5.26
C ARG A 48 0.03 -36.00 -4.34
N ASP A 49 0.32 -35.83 -3.05
CA ASP A 49 0.33 -36.96 -2.09
C ASP A 49 -1.06 -37.56 -1.88
N ALA A 50 -2.10 -36.72 -1.73
CA ALA A 50 -3.47 -37.19 -1.59
C ALA A 50 -3.99 -37.86 -2.87
N LEU A 51 -3.68 -37.29 -4.05
CA LEU A 51 -4.04 -37.88 -5.34
C LEU A 51 -3.30 -39.19 -5.62
N GLY A 52 -2.02 -39.30 -5.27
CA GLY A 52 -1.27 -40.56 -5.41
C GLY A 52 -1.93 -41.71 -4.64
N ARG A 53 -2.45 -41.42 -3.43
CA ARG A 53 -3.19 -42.41 -2.63
C ARG A 53 -4.59 -42.68 -3.18
N LEU A 54 -5.31 -41.64 -3.61
CA LEU A 54 -6.64 -41.76 -4.22
C LEU A 54 -6.62 -42.53 -5.55
N GLN A 55 -5.58 -42.36 -6.36
CA GLN A 55 -5.43 -43.07 -7.63
C GLN A 55 -5.16 -44.57 -7.43
N LEU A 56 -4.57 -44.96 -6.29
CA LEU A 56 -4.42 -46.38 -5.91
C LEU A 56 -5.71 -46.97 -5.36
N LEU A 57 -6.53 -46.17 -4.65
CA LEU A 57 -7.81 -46.59 -4.06
C LEU A 57 -8.96 -46.63 -5.08
N GLU A 58 -9.14 -45.56 -5.85
CA GLU A 58 -10.21 -45.40 -6.84
C GLU A 58 -9.72 -44.77 -8.15
N PRO A 59 -8.95 -45.51 -8.98
CA PRO A 59 -8.38 -45.02 -10.24
C PRO A 59 -9.41 -44.58 -11.29
N ARG A 60 -10.70 -44.86 -11.09
CA ARG A 60 -11.80 -44.53 -12.00
C ARG A 60 -12.75 -43.46 -11.46
N ASN A 61 -12.50 -42.89 -10.29
CA ASN A 61 -13.41 -41.87 -9.74
C ASN A 61 -13.32 -40.55 -10.54
N PRO A 62 -14.43 -40.02 -11.10
CA PRO A 62 -14.40 -38.79 -11.90
C PRO A 62 -13.88 -37.54 -11.19
N GLU A 63 -14.09 -37.41 -9.87
CA GLU A 63 -13.57 -36.28 -9.09
C GLU A 63 -12.06 -36.37 -8.89
N VAL A 64 -11.54 -37.57 -8.63
CA VAL A 64 -10.10 -37.85 -8.53
C VAL A 64 -9.41 -37.56 -9.86
N LEU A 65 -10.02 -37.99 -10.97
CA LEU A 65 -9.49 -37.74 -12.31
C LEU A 65 -9.53 -36.25 -12.68
N LEU A 66 -10.58 -35.51 -12.29
CA LEU A 66 -10.66 -34.06 -12.53
C LEU A 66 -9.63 -33.28 -11.72
N ALA A 67 -9.41 -33.66 -10.46
CA ALA A 67 -8.35 -33.07 -9.63
C ALA A 67 -6.96 -33.39 -10.18
N ALA A 68 -6.72 -34.61 -10.67
CA ALA A 68 -5.49 -34.98 -11.37
C ALA A 68 -5.29 -34.19 -12.67
N LEU A 69 -6.36 -33.98 -13.45
CA LEU A 69 -6.32 -33.14 -14.65
C LEU A 69 -5.97 -31.69 -14.29
N SER A 70 -6.59 -31.16 -13.24
CA SER A 70 -6.31 -29.81 -12.76
C SER A 70 -4.85 -29.65 -12.31
N LEU A 71 -4.29 -30.66 -11.63
CA LEU A 71 -2.87 -30.71 -11.27
C LEU A 71 -1.98 -30.80 -12.52
N ALA A 72 -2.28 -31.69 -13.47
CA ALA A 72 -1.51 -31.84 -14.71
C ALA A 72 -1.48 -30.55 -15.54
N LEU A 73 -2.59 -29.81 -15.57
CA LEU A 73 -2.64 -28.48 -16.20
C LEU A 73 -1.79 -27.44 -15.46
N ARG A 74 -1.77 -27.45 -14.12
CA ARG A 74 -0.87 -26.60 -13.32
C ARG A 74 0.61 -26.95 -13.54
N GLU A 75 0.92 -28.24 -13.68
CA GLU A 75 2.25 -28.77 -14.00
C GLU A 75 2.65 -28.62 -15.48
N LYS A 76 1.77 -28.02 -16.31
CA LYS A 76 1.95 -27.82 -17.76
C LYS A 76 2.12 -29.13 -18.55
N ASN A 77 1.61 -30.25 -18.03
CA ASN A 77 1.60 -31.53 -18.71
C ASN A 77 0.33 -31.68 -19.56
N SER A 78 0.29 -31.01 -20.71
CA SER A 78 -0.90 -30.98 -21.60
C SER A 78 -1.27 -32.36 -22.14
N SER A 79 -0.30 -33.24 -22.39
CA SER A 79 -0.59 -34.59 -22.93
C SER A 79 -1.30 -35.46 -21.89
N GLU A 80 -0.89 -35.37 -20.63
CA GLU A 80 -1.54 -36.08 -19.52
C GLU A 80 -2.92 -35.52 -19.23
N ALA A 81 -3.08 -34.19 -19.28
CA ALA A 81 -4.39 -33.55 -19.10
C ALA A 81 -5.41 -33.97 -20.18
N GLU A 82 -4.99 -34.08 -21.45
CA GLU A 82 -5.83 -34.59 -22.54
C GLU A 82 -6.24 -36.05 -22.32
N GLN A 83 -5.29 -36.90 -21.90
CA GLN A 83 -5.56 -38.30 -21.57
C GLN A 83 -6.53 -38.45 -20.40
N LEU A 84 -6.36 -37.65 -19.35
CA LEU A 84 -7.25 -37.62 -18.18
C LEU A 84 -8.65 -37.14 -18.57
N SER A 85 -8.79 -36.14 -19.44
CA SER A 85 -10.09 -35.66 -19.92
C SER A 85 -10.82 -36.72 -20.74
N ALA A 86 -10.10 -37.47 -21.59
CA ALA A 86 -10.66 -38.58 -22.34
C ALA A 86 -11.14 -39.71 -21.40
N ARG A 87 -10.38 -40.00 -20.34
CA ARG A 87 -10.77 -40.99 -19.31
C ARG A 87 -12.00 -40.55 -18.52
N ILE A 88 -12.09 -39.29 -18.10
CA ILE A 88 -13.29 -38.75 -17.42
C ILE A 88 -14.52 -38.88 -18.32
N SER A 89 -14.39 -38.52 -19.60
CA SER A 89 -15.49 -38.61 -20.57
C SER A 89 -15.95 -40.05 -20.82
N ALA A 90 -15.04 -41.03 -20.74
CA ALA A 90 -15.35 -42.44 -20.89
C ALA A 90 -16.00 -43.05 -19.64
N VAL A 91 -15.57 -42.64 -18.44
CA VAL A 91 -16.06 -43.20 -17.18
C VAL A 91 -17.36 -42.55 -16.69
N ALA A 92 -17.56 -41.26 -16.98
CA ALA A 92 -18.75 -40.50 -16.58
C ALA A 92 -19.20 -39.51 -17.68
N PRO A 93 -19.71 -40.02 -18.83
CA PRO A 93 -20.14 -39.17 -19.93
C PRO A 93 -21.29 -38.23 -19.52
N GLY A 94 -21.19 -36.95 -19.88
CA GLY A 94 -22.19 -35.93 -19.58
C GLY A 94 -22.23 -35.43 -18.12
N SER A 95 -21.36 -35.95 -17.25
CA SER A 95 -21.22 -35.48 -15.86
C SER A 95 -20.73 -34.02 -15.79
N LEU A 96 -20.94 -33.38 -14.63
CA LEU A 96 -20.39 -32.05 -14.35
C LEU A 96 -18.85 -32.06 -14.50
N GLN A 97 -18.20 -33.11 -13.98
CA GLN A 97 -16.76 -33.28 -14.02
C GLN A 97 -16.24 -33.37 -15.47
N ALA A 98 -16.97 -34.07 -16.37
CA ALA A 98 -16.62 -34.11 -17.79
C ALA A 98 -16.73 -32.74 -18.47
N ARG A 99 -17.75 -31.93 -18.14
CA ARG A 99 -17.87 -30.56 -18.66
C ARG A 99 -16.79 -29.64 -18.10
N GLN A 100 -16.46 -29.74 -16.82
CA GLN A 100 -15.39 -28.97 -16.18
C GLN A 100 -14.03 -29.30 -16.79
N ALA A 101 -13.72 -30.59 -16.99
CA ALA A 101 -12.51 -31.05 -17.66
C ALA A 101 -12.37 -30.47 -19.08
N ALA A 102 -13.43 -30.53 -19.88
CA ALA A 102 -13.44 -29.97 -21.23
C ALA A 102 -13.20 -28.45 -21.23
N ARG A 103 -13.84 -27.70 -20.33
CA ARG A 103 -13.62 -26.25 -20.18
C ARG A 103 -12.19 -25.92 -19.73
N LEU A 104 -11.62 -26.69 -18.80
CA LEU A 104 -10.24 -26.48 -18.36
C LEU A 104 -9.23 -26.65 -19.51
N LEU A 105 -9.45 -27.63 -20.39
CA LEU A 105 -8.65 -27.79 -21.60
C LEU A 105 -8.90 -26.68 -22.65
N GLU A 106 -10.16 -26.28 -22.84
CA GLU A 106 -10.51 -25.17 -23.74
C GLU A 106 -9.82 -23.87 -23.31
N LEU A 107 -9.73 -23.60 -22.01
CA LEU A 107 -9.04 -22.43 -21.45
C LEU A 107 -7.52 -22.43 -21.68
N GLN A 108 -6.91 -23.58 -22.06
CA GLN A 108 -5.51 -23.63 -22.48
C GLN A 108 -5.31 -23.13 -23.91
N GLN A 109 -6.37 -23.04 -24.71
CA GLN A 109 -6.27 -22.56 -26.08
C GLN A 109 -6.04 -21.03 -26.13
N PRO A 110 -5.26 -20.51 -27.10
CA PRO A 110 -4.87 -19.10 -27.13
C PRO A 110 -6.03 -18.09 -27.19
N ALA A 111 -7.20 -18.46 -27.72
CA ALA A 111 -8.36 -17.57 -27.85
C ALA A 111 -9.20 -17.50 -26.57
N PRO A 112 -9.67 -18.60 -25.97
CA PRO A 112 -10.30 -18.62 -24.64
C PRO A 112 -9.40 -18.06 -23.53
N ALA A 113 -8.10 -18.37 -23.53
CA ALA A 113 -7.14 -17.82 -22.57
C ALA A 113 -7.08 -16.27 -22.63
N ARG A 114 -7.07 -15.69 -23.84
CA ARG A 114 -7.10 -14.23 -24.03
C ARG A 114 -8.40 -13.61 -23.53
N ARG A 115 -9.55 -14.26 -23.77
CA ARG A 115 -10.85 -13.80 -23.25
C ARG A 115 -10.91 -13.86 -21.72
N LEU A 116 -10.34 -14.89 -21.10
CA LEU A 116 -10.26 -15.00 -19.64
C LEU A 116 -9.43 -13.85 -19.04
N GLN A 117 -8.27 -13.54 -19.64
CA GLN A 117 -7.45 -12.41 -19.23
C GLN A 117 -8.16 -11.06 -19.44
N GLN A 118 -8.92 -10.92 -20.51
CA GLN A 118 -9.78 -9.75 -20.74
C GLN A 118 -10.85 -9.60 -19.65
N ALA A 119 -11.52 -10.69 -19.26
CA ALA A 119 -12.51 -10.67 -18.19
C ALA A 119 -11.91 -10.22 -16.84
N ARG A 120 -10.71 -10.73 -16.50
CA ARG A 120 -9.96 -10.32 -15.30
C ARG A 120 -9.57 -8.83 -15.35
N LEU A 121 -9.12 -8.34 -16.50
CA LEU A 121 -8.77 -6.91 -16.66
C LEU A 121 -10.01 -6.01 -16.50
N LEU A 122 -11.15 -6.40 -17.08
CA LEU A 122 -12.41 -5.68 -16.93
C LEU A 122 -12.88 -5.68 -15.46
N ALA A 123 -12.69 -6.79 -14.74
CA ALA A 123 -13.01 -6.89 -13.31
C ALA A 123 -12.16 -5.95 -12.45
N VAL A 124 -10.84 -5.92 -12.67
CA VAL A 124 -9.90 -5.07 -11.91
C VAL A 124 -10.16 -3.58 -12.15
N THR A 125 -10.60 -3.21 -13.36
CA THR A 125 -10.96 -1.81 -13.71
C THR A 125 -12.37 -1.40 -13.26
N GLY A 126 -13.07 -2.26 -12.51
CA GLY A 126 -14.42 -1.98 -11.99
C GLY A 126 -15.54 -2.12 -13.03
N ARG A 127 -15.23 -2.53 -14.27
CA ARG A 127 -16.20 -2.76 -15.37
C ARG A 127 -16.85 -4.13 -15.23
N ASN A 128 -17.52 -4.33 -14.09
CA ASN A 128 -18.03 -5.62 -13.65
C ASN A 128 -19.11 -6.23 -14.56
N GLU A 129 -19.92 -5.41 -15.24
CA GLU A 129 -20.95 -5.92 -16.16
C GLU A 129 -20.32 -6.57 -17.40
N GLU A 130 -19.32 -5.91 -17.98
CA GLU A 130 -18.61 -6.41 -19.15
C GLU A 130 -17.74 -7.61 -18.79
N ALA A 131 -17.08 -7.58 -17.64
CA ALA A 131 -16.34 -8.73 -17.11
C ALA A 131 -17.26 -9.95 -16.95
N LEU A 132 -18.44 -9.77 -16.36
CA LEU A 132 -19.40 -10.86 -16.16
C LEU A 132 -19.88 -11.44 -17.50
N ALA A 133 -20.15 -10.60 -18.51
CA ALA A 133 -20.57 -11.06 -19.82
C ALA A 133 -19.51 -11.97 -20.49
N VAL A 134 -18.23 -11.64 -20.34
CA VAL A 134 -17.13 -12.49 -20.84
C VAL A 134 -17.03 -13.78 -20.03
N TYR A 135 -17.16 -13.72 -18.70
CA TYR A 135 -17.17 -14.93 -17.89
C TYR A 135 -18.36 -15.86 -18.18
N GLU A 136 -19.55 -15.33 -18.47
CA GLU A 136 -20.71 -16.13 -18.87
C GLU A 136 -20.48 -16.85 -20.19
N GLN A 137 -19.79 -16.22 -21.15
CA GLN A 137 -19.42 -16.89 -22.40
C GLN A 137 -18.42 -18.03 -22.19
N LEU A 138 -17.52 -17.91 -21.21
CA LEU A 138 -16.50 -18.92 -20.92
C LEU A 138 -17.03 -20.06 -20.05
N PHE A 139 -17.88 -19.74 -19.06
CA PHE A 139 -18.28 -20.67 -18.00
C PHE A 139 -19.75 -21.07 -18.05
N ALA A 140 -20.61 -20.32 -18.74
CA ALA A 140 -22.07 -20.52 -18.77
C ALA A 140 -22.65 -20.86 -17.38
N GLY A 141 -22.28 -20.06 -16.36
CA GLY A 141 -22.67 -20.26 -14.96
C GLY A 141 -21.99 -21.42 -14.21
N GLU A 142 -21.15 -22.24 -14.85
CA GLU A 142 -20.44 -23.38 -14.25
C GLU A 142 -18.91 -23.16 -14.30
N PRO A 143 -18.34 -22.31 -13.41
CA PRO A 143 -16.89 -22.11 -13.35
C PRO A 143 -16.17 -23.43 -13.02
N PRO A 144 -15.07 -23.77 -13.73
CA PRO A 144 -14.53 -25.13 -13.67
C PRO A 144 -13.50 -25.37 -12.55
N SER A 145 -13.16 -24.35 -11.76
CA SER A 145 -12.26 -24.47 -10.60
C SER A 145 -12.65 -23.46 -9.50
N LEU A 146 -12.14 -23.68 -8.27
CA LEU A 146 -12.36 -22.78 -7.14
C LEU A 146 -11.90 -21.33 -7.43
N GLU A 147 -10.71 -21.17 -8.00
CA GLU A 147 -10.14 -19.84 -8.33
C GLU A 147 -11.03 -19.08 -9.31
N LEU A 148 -11.47 -19.74 -10.38
CA LEU A 148 -12.33 -19.13 -11.40
C LEU A 148 -13.75 -18.87 -10.87
N ALA A 149 -14.22 -19.68 -9.93
CA ALA A 149 -15.48 -19.44 -9.25
C ALA A 149 -15.41 -18.19 -8.35
N LEU A 150 -14.30 -17.97 -7.64
CA LEU A 150 -14.10 -16.78 -6.83
C LEU A 150 -14.03 -15.51 -7.67
N ASP A 151 -13.33 -15.53 -8.81
CA ASP A 151 -13.29 -14.44 -9.78
C ASP A 151 -14.71 -14.09 -10.27
N TYR A 152 -15.43 -15.10 -10.74
CA TYR A 152 -16.79 -14.97 -11.25
C TYR A 152 -17.76 -14.39 -10.21
N TRP A 153 -17.77 -14.93 -8.99
CA TRP A 153 -18.69 -14.47 -7.93
C TRP A 153 -18.29 -13.12 -7.32
N ARG A 154 -17.01 -12.74 -7.33
CA ARG A 154 -16.57 -11.37 -6.97
C ARG A 154 -17.12 -10.35 -7.95
N VAL A 155 -16.97 -10.60 -9.25
CA VAL A 155 -17.46 -9.71 -10.31
C VAL A 155 -18.97 -9.60 -10.23
N ARG A 156 -19.67 -10.74 -10.13
CA ARG A 156 -21.13 -10.76 -10.04
C ARG A 156 -21.63 -10.08 -8.76
N GLY A 157 -20.97 -10.26 -7.61
CA GLY A 157 -21.34 -9.64 -6.33
C GLY A 157 -21.11 -8.13 -6.24
N ASN A 158 -20.30 -7.58 -7.14
CA ASN A 158 -20.13 -6.14 -7.29
C ASN A 158 -21.25 -5.46 -8.09
N LEU A 159 -22.10 -6.23 -8.78
CA LEU A 159 -23.23 -5.68 -9.52
C LEU A 159 -24.41 -5.38 -8.60
N PRO A 160 -25.13 -4.27 -8.83
CA PRO A 160 -26.33 -3.92 -8.07
C PRO A 160 -27.34 -5.08 -8.04
N GLY A 161 -27.81 -5.45 -6.85
CA GLY A 161 -28.82 -6.50 -6.64
C GLY A 161 -28.33 -7.96 -6.76
N GLN A 162 -27.10 -8.20 -7.21
CA GLN A 162 -26.55 -9.55 -7.40
C GLN A 162 -25.76 -10.07 -6.18
N ARG A 163 -25.41 -9.18 -5.23
CA ARG A 163 -24.61 -9.51 -4.04
C ARG A 163 -25.23 -10.61 -3.14
N PRO A 164 -26.55 -10.65 -2.89
CA PRO A 164 -27.14 -11.73 -2.09
C PRO A 164 -26.98 -13.13 -2.71
N GLU A 165 -27.05 -13.24 -4.04
CA GLU A 165 -26.80 -14.51 -4.74
C GLU A 165 -25.32 -14.89 -4.68
N ALA A 166 -24.41 -13.92 -4.89
CA ALA A 166 -22.97 -14.16 -4.73
C ALA A 166 -22.62 -14.63 -3.31
N ILE A 167 -23.22 -14.04 -2.26
CA ILE A 167 -23.04 -14.49 -0.87
C ILE A 167 -23.50 -15.94 -0.70
N ARG A 168 -24.68 -16.33 -1.22
CA ARG A 168 -25.18 -17.72 -1.12
C ARG A 168 -24.23 -18.73 -1.77
N GLN A 169 -23.69 -18.39 -2.93
CA GLN A 169 -22.81 -19.29 -3.69
C GLN A 169 -21.42 -19.39 -3.06
N LEU A 170 -20.88 -18.27 -2.57
CA LEU A 170 -19.65 -18.27 -1.79
C LEU A 170 -19.79 -19.07 -0.48
N GLN A 171 -20.95 -19.02 0.20
CA GLN A 171 -21.22 -19.85 1.38
C GLN A 171 -21.22 -21.35 1.05
N ARG A 172 -21.77 -21.77 -0.10
CA ARG A 172 -21.68 -23.17 -0.57
C ARG A 172 -20.25 -23.58 -0.88
N LEU A 173 -19.49 -22.70 -1.54
CA LEU A 173 -18.08 -22.95 -1.84
C LEU A 173 -17.23 -23.05 -0.56
N ASP A 174 -17.54 -22.27 0.48
CA ASP A 174 -16.86 -22.39 1.79
C ASP A 174 -17.07 -23.74 2.46
N GLN A 175 -18.28 -24.31 2.32
CA GLN A 175 -18.60 -25.65 2.82
C GLN A 175 -17.87 -26.74 2.02
N GLN A 176 -17.67 -26.53 0.72
CA GLN A 176 -17.01 -27.50 -0.16
C GLN A 176 -15.48 -27.44 -0.08
N TYR A 177 -14.90 -26.27 0.18
CA TYR A 177 -13.46 -26.01 0.26
C TYR A 177 -13.10 -25.40 1.62
N PRO A 178 -13.21 -26.17 2.71
CA PRO A 178 -12.93 -25.68 4.05
C PRO A 178 -11.45 -25.24 4.15
N GLY A 179 -11.22 -24.04 4.68
CA GLY A 179 -9.87 -23.48 4.86
C GLY A 179 -9.41 -22.51 3.77
N SER A 180 -10.26 -22.18 2.78
CA SER A 180 -9.94 -21.11 1.82
C SER A 180 -10.05 -19.72 2.47
N ALA A 181 -8.91 -19.17 2.88
CA ALA A 181 -8.81 -17.83 3.47
C ALA A 181 -9.35 -16.73 2.54
N GLY A 182 -8.95 -16.76 1.26
CA GLY A 182 -9.36 -15.75 0.27
C GLY A 182 -10.86 -15.73 -0.01
N LEU A 183 -11.51 -16.91 0.00
CA LEU A 183 -12.96 -17.04 -0.09
C LEU A 183 -13.64 -16.40 1.12
N ARG A 184 -13.25 -16.81 2.33
CA ARG A 184 -13.86 -16.31 3.57
C ARG A 184 -13.65 -14.81 3.77
N GLN A 185 -12.50 -14.28 3.38
CA GLN A 185 -12.26 -12.83 3.41
C GLN A 185 -13.20 -12.06 2.46
N THR A 186 -13.42 -12.59 1.26
CA THR A 186 -14.35 -12.01 0.28
C THR A 186 -15.78 -12.04 0.81
N LEU A 187 -16.20 -13.19 1.36
CA LEU A 187 -17.51 -13.36 1.96
C LEU A 187 -17.72 -12.43 3.16
N ALA A 188 -16.72 -12.26 4.04
CA ALA A 188 -16.78 -11.34 5.19
C ALA A 188 -16.97 -9.88 4.73
N GLY A 189 -16.24 -9.46 3.69
CA GLY A 189 -16.38 -8.13 3.10
C GLY A 189 -17.79 -7.87 2.58
N TRP A 190 -18.38 -8.84 1.86
CA TRP A 190 -19.74 -8.73 1.37
C TRP A 190 -20.79 -8.73 2.48
N LEU A 191 -20.57 -9.50 3.55
CA LEU A 191 -21.47 -9.51 4.71
C LEU A 191 -21.47 -8.15 5.44
N PHE A 192 -20.33 -7.49 5.61
CA PHE A 192 -20.28 -6.12 6.15
C PHE A 192 -20.96 -5.10 5.23
N ALA A 193 -20.75 -5.21 3.91
CA ALA A 193 -21.39 -4.31 2.94
C ALA A 193 -22.93 -4.42 2.96
N GLU A 194 -23.46 -5.60 3.26
CA GLU A 194 -24.91 -5.85 3.43
C GLU A 194 -25.39 -5.66 4.88
N LYS A 195 -24.57 -5.06 5.76
CA LYS A 195 -24.87 -4.82 7.19
C LYS A 195 -25.23 -6.09 7.97
N ARG A 196 -24.70 -7.24 7.55
CA ARG A 196 -24.82 -8.54 8.23
C ARG A 196 -23.64 -8.76 9.17
N ASP A 197 -23.38 -7.77 10.02
CA ASP A 197 -22.14 -7.63 10.79
C ASP A 197 -21.88 -8.84 11.71
N ARG A 198 -22.92 -9.43 12.30
CA ARG A 198 -22.79 -10.61 13.17
C ARG A 198 -22.25 -11.83 12.42
N GLU A 199 -22.71 -12.05 11.20
CA GLU A 199 -22.24 -13.17 10.36
C GLU A 199 -20.83 -12.89 9.84
N ALA A 200 -20.53 -11.64 9.49
CA ALA A 200 -19.20 -11.21 9.09
C ALA A 200 -18.17 -11.42 10.23
N LEU A 201 -18.50 -11.00 11.45
CA LEU A 201 -17.65 -11.17 12.64
C LEU A 201 -17.45 -12.65 13.01
N ALA A 202 -18.46 -13.50 12.84
CA ALA A 202 -18.32 -14.95 13.05
C ALA A 202 -17.34 -15.58 12.03
N LEU A 203 -17.36 -15.10 10.79
CA LEU A 203 -16.43 -15.54 9.76
C LEU A 203 -15.01 -15.03 10.00
N LEU A 204 -14.86 -13.79 10.49
CA LEU A 204 -13.57 -13.26 10.93
C LEU A 204 -13.00 -14.05 12.13
N ASP A 205 -13.84 -14.53 13.06
CA ASP A 205 -13.39 -15.42 14.15
C ASP A 205 -12.82 -16.75 13.65
N GLN A 206 -13.40 -17.31 12.58
CA GLN A 206 -12.85 -18.51 11.94
C GLN A 206 -11.53 -18.20 11.24
N LEU A 207 -11.43 -17.06 10.54
CA LEU A 207 -10.19 -16.61 9.89
C LEU A 207 -9.09 -16.25 10.90
N ALA A 208 -9.45 -15.82 12.11
CA ALA A 208 -8.50 -15.51 13.18
C ALA A 208 -7.67 -16.73 13.61
N ARG A 209 -8.18 -17.94 13.37
CA ARG A 209 -7.52 -19.22 13.68
C ARG A 209 -6.53 -19.65 12.59
N ASP A 210 -6.60 -19.04 11.41
CA ASP A 210 -5.68 -19.29 10.30
C ASP A 210 -4.51 -18.30 10.37
N PRO A 211 -3.26 -18.75 10.62
CA PRO A 211 -2.10 -17.87 10.71
C PRO A 211 -1.88 -16.99 9.47
N GLY A 212 -2.23 -17.46 8.27
CA GLY A 212 -2.05 -16.72 7.02
C GLY A 212 -3.16 -15.70 6.73
N ALA A 213 -4.28 -15.78 7.45
CA ALA A 213 -5.44 -14.90 7.26
C ALA A 213 -5.78 -14.04 8.49
N ARG A 214 -5.21 -14.38 9.65
CA ARG A 214 -5.49 -13.76 10.95
C ARG A 214 -5.28 -12.25 10.93
N ASP A 215 -4.18 -11.77 10.36
CA ASP A 215 -3.83 -10.36 10.44
C ASP A 215 -4.74 -9.50 9.53
N ALA A 216 -5.11 -10.03 8.35
CA ALA A 216 -6.12 -9.41 7.49
C ALA A 216 -7.54 -9.45 8.11
N ALA A 217 -7.89 -10.52 8.83
CA ALA A 217 -9.14 -10.57 9.60
C ALA A 217 -9.13 -9.57 10.77
N ALA A 218 -7.99 -9.44 11.46
CA ALA A 218 -7.80 -8.47 12.53
C ALA A 218 -7.91 -7.03 12.01
N GLN A 219 -7.30 -6.69 10.86
CA GLN A 219 -7.44 -5.36 10.26
C GLN A 219 -8.91 -5.04 9.96
N ARG A 220 -9.63 -5.97 9.34
CA ARG A 220 -11.04 -5.74 8.98
C ARG A 220 -11.95 -5.58 10.21
N GLU A 221 -11.72 -6.36 11.27
CA GLU A 221 -12.45 -6.18 12.52
C GLU A 221 -12.06 -4.87 13.24
N PHE A 222 -10.78 -4.50 13.21
CA PHE A 222 -10.28 -3.25 13.81
C PHE A 222 -10.87 -2.01 13.14
N ASP A 223 -10.93 -1.97 11.81
CA ASP A 223 -11.53 -0.86 11.05
C ASP A 223 -13.02 -0.71 11.41
N TYR A 224 -13.74 -1.83 11.48
CA TYR A 224 -15.14 -1.86 11.89
C TYR A 224 -15.33 -1.33 13.32
N LEU A 225 -14.49 -1.76 14.28
CA LEU A 225 -14.56 -1.35 15.68
C LEU A 225 -14.12 0.10 15.91
N SER A 226 -13.18 0.61 15.12
CA SER A 226 -12.69 2.00 15.17
C SER A 226 -13.75 3.00 14.72
N GLY A 227 -14.64 2.59 13.82
CA GLY A 227 -15.82 3.37 13.44
C GLY A 227 -16.93 3.41 14.50
N GLN A 228 -16.86 2.61 15.56
CA GLN A 228 -17.92 2.54 16.57
C GLN A 228 -17.79 3.64 17.63
N ALA A 229 -18.93 4.20 18.02
CA ALA A 229 -18.97 5.15 19.13
C ALA A 229 -18.59 4.48 20.46
N VAL A 230 -17.82 5.20 21.31
CA VAL A 230 -17.38 4.73 22.62
C VAL A 230 -18.58 4.39 23.50
N SER A 231 -18.73 3.11 23.82
CA SER A 231 -19.84 2.53 24.58
C SER A 231 -19.39 1.27 25.32
N ALA A 232 -20.23 0.76 26.24
CA ALA A 232 -19.92 -0.49 26.93
C ALA A 232 -19.80 -1.68 25.95
N THR A 233 -20.59 -1.69 24.87
CA THR A 233 -20.54 -2.71 23.83
C THR A 233 -19.29 -2.60 22.98
N SER A 234 -18.86 -1.38 22.60
CA SER A 234 -17.59 -1.20 21.88
C SER A 234 -16.38 -1.59 22.74
N ALA A 235 -16.39 -1.26 24.04
CA ALA A 235 -15.33 -1.66 24.96
C ALA A 235 -15.27 -3.18 25.15
N ALA A 236 -16.42 -3.85 25.26
CA ALA A 236 -16.47 -5.32 25.29
C ALA A 236 -15.97 -5.94 23.98
N ALA A 237 -16.30 -5.34 22.83
CA ALA A 237 -15.84 -5.78 21.52
C ALA A 237 -14.32 -5.60 21.35
N TRP A 238 -13.76 -4.46 21.80
CA TRP A 238 -12.32 -4.24 21.84
C TRP A 238 -11.60 -5.22 22.79
N GLN A 239 -12.22 -5.57 23.91
CA GLN A 239 -11.68 -6.62 24.78
C GLN A 239 -11.69 -8.01 24.12
N ALA A 240 -12.79 -8.36 23.42
CA ALA A 240 -12.88 -9.60 22.67
C ALA A 240 -11.87 -9.64 21.51
N PHE A 241 -11.65 -8.51 20.84
CA PHE A 241 -10.63 -8.34 19.80
C PHE A 241 -9.23 -8.68 20.34
N LEU A 242 -8.85 -8.15 21.51
CA LEU A 242 -7.55 -8.43 22.14
C LEU A 242 -7.37 -9.91 22.49
N GLN A 243 -8.45 -10.59 22.91
CA GLN A 243 -8.43 -12.02 23.20
C GLN A 243 -8.34 -12.87 21.93
N ARG A 244 -9.03 -12.47 20.87
CA ARG A 244 -9.10 -13.19 19.60
C ARG A 244 -7.83 -13.04 18.76
N TYR A 245 -7.18 -11.87 18.80
CA TYR A 245 -6.00 -11.55 18.01
C TYR A 245 -4.76 -11.24 18.86
N PRO A 246 -4.30 -12.16 19.72
CA PRO A 246 -3.21 -11.92 20.68
C PRO A 246 -1.83 -11.64 20.05
N ALA A 247 -1.70 -11.81 18.73
CA ALA A 247 -0.47 -11.56 17.97
C ALA A 247 -0.65 -10.56 16.83
N SER A 248 -1.79 -9.87 16.74
CA SER A 248 -2.05 -8.89 15.68
C SER A 248 -1.13 -7.65 15.80
N PRO A 249 -0.71 -7.03 14.66
CA PRO A 249 -0.07 -5.70 14.63
C PRO A 249 -0.80 -4.65 15.46
N LEU A 250 -2.13 -4.78 15.53
CA LEU A 250 -3.06 -3.80 16.08
C LEU A 250 -3.32 -4.03 17.57
N LEU A 251 -2.58 -4.92 18.24
CA LEU A 251 -2.86 -5.27 19.64
C LEU A 251 -2.58 -4.11 20.59
N ALA A 252 -1.45 -3.41 20.44
CA ALA A 252 -1.19 -2.23 21.27
C ALA A 252 -2.18 -1.10 20.94
N GLN A 253 -2.65 -1.02 19.69
CA GLN A 253 -3.71 -0.10 19.24
C GLN A 253 -5.06 -0.36 19.88
N ALA A 254 -5.51 -1.60 19.81
CA ALA A 254 -6.73 -2.03 20.44
C ALA A 254 -6.64 -1.95 21.98
N SER A 255 -5.47 -2.19 22.57
CA SER A 255 -5.27 -2.18 24.04
C SER A 255 -5.34 -0.75 24.59
N GLU A 256 -4.62 0.17 23.97
CA GLU A 256 -4.68 1.58 24.35
C GLU A 256 -6.08 2.16 24.08
N THR A 257 -6.69 1.84 22.94
CA THR A 257 -8.07 2.25 22.64
C THR A 257 -9.04 1.71 23.69
N LEU A 258 -8.92 0.45 24.09
CA LEU A 258 -9.73 -0.14 25.15
C LEU A 258 -9.49 0.54 26.50
N GLN A 259 -8.24 0.84 26.87
CA GLN A 259 -7.91 1.49 28.14
C GLN A 259 -8.44 2.93 28.17
N GLN A 260 -8.31 3.67 27.07
CA GLN A 260 -8.87 5.00 26.91
C GLN A 260 -10.41 4.96 26.96
N GLN A 261 -11.04 4.02 26.25
CA GLN A 261 -12.50 3.84 26.31
C GLN A 261 -12.96 3.48 27.73
N ARG A 262 -12.28 2.57 28.44
CA ARG A 262 -12.61 2.24 29.84
C ARG A 262 -12.46 3.43 30.77
N LYS A 263 -11.42 4.26 30.59
CA LYS A 263 -11.21 5.48 31.38
C LYS A 263 -12.33 6.49 31.12
N LEU A 264 -12.72 6.70 29.86
CA LEU A 264 -13.84 7.57 29.49
C LEU A 264 -15.17 7.00 30.01
N LEU A 265 -15.40 5.70 29.90
CA LEU A 265 -16.62 5.06 30.39
C LEU A 265 -16.72 5.06 31.91
N ALA A 266 -15.60 5.08 32.64
CA ALA A 266 -15.58 5.24 34.09
C ALA A 266 -15.70 6.72 34.55
N ASP A 267 -15.56 7.69 33.64
CA ASP A 267 -15.69 9.10 33.95
C ASP A 267 -17.18 9.55 33.98
N PRO A 268 -17.70 9.99 35.14
CA PRO A 268 -19.08 10.46 35.26
C PRO A 268 -19.43 11.64 34.34
N ALA A 269 -18.47 12.48 33.95
CA ALA A 269 -18.70 13.62 33.06
C ALA A 269 -18.84 13.19 31.60
N TRP A 270 -18.07 12.19 31.16
CA TRP A 270 -18.21 11.62 29.82
C TRP A 270 -19.56 10.90 29.66
N GLN A 271 -19.95 10.11 30.67
CA GLN A 271 -21.26 9.47 30.73
C GLN A 271 -22.41 10.50 30.64
N ALA A 272 -22.25 11.67 31.28
CA ALA A 272 -23.20 12.78 31.14
C ALA A 272 -23.28 13.27 29.68
N GLY A 273 -22.14 13.44 28.99
CA GLY A 273 -22.11 13.92 27.60
C GLY A 273 -22.82 12.97 26.63
N GLN A 274 -22.58 11.66 26.77
CA GLN A 274 -23.25 10.64 25.96
C GLN A 274 -24.76 10.58 26.25
N ARG A 275 -25.15 10.65 27.52
CA ARG A 275 -26.56 10.76 27.90
C ARG A 275 -27.21 12.02 27.31
N GLY A 276 -26.48 13.14 27.27
CA GLY A 276 -26.95 14.39 26.67
C GLY A 276 -27.22 14.27 25.16
N LYS A 277 -26.30 13.66 24.41
CA LYS A 277 -26.49 13.38 22.97
C LYS A 277 -27.69 12.44 22.72
N ALA A 278 -27.77 11.34 23.46
CA ALA A 278 -28.89 10.40 23.34
C ALA A 278 -30.25 11.04 23.70
N LEU A 279 -30.27 12.03 24.58
CA LEU A 279 -31.46 12.83 24.87
C LEU A 279 -31.80 13.79 23.73
N LEU A 280 -30.80 14.40 23.09
CA LEU A 280 -30.97 15.28 21.91
C LEU A 280 -31.55 14.51 20.72
N ASP A 281 -31.09 13.28 20.48
CA ASP A 281 -31.60 12.40 19.41
C ASP A 281 -33.04 11.97 19.67
N LYS A 282 -33.43 11.87 20.95
CA LYS A 282 -34.81 11.63 21.39
C LYS A 282 -35.65 12.92 21.42
N GLY A 283 -35.13 14.04 20.92
CA GLY A 283 -35.80 15.35 20.94
C GLY A 283 -35.95 15.98 22.33
N ARG A 284 -35.38 15.37 23.38
CA ARG A 284 -35.42 15.83 24.78
C ARG A 284 -34.35 16.91 25.02
N ASN A 285 -34.49 18.01 24.28
CA ASN A 285 -33.47 19.07 24.14
C ASN A 285 -33.06 19.73 25.48
N ALA A 286 -33.98 19.89 26.43
CA ALA A 286 -33.72 20.53 27.72
C ALA A 286 -32.92 19.63 28.70
N GLU A 287 -33.23 18.33 28.74
CA GLU A 287 -32.45 17.36 29.53
C GLU A 287 -31.10 17.10 28.88
N ALA A 288 -31.05 17.12 27.54
CA ALA A 288 -29.82 17.09 26.78
C ALA A 288 -28.90 18.25 27.17
N GLU A 289 -29.41 19.49 27.18
CA GLU A 289 -28.65 20.68 27.61
C GLU A 289 -28.02 20.50 29.00
N THR A 290 -28.79 20.00 29.98
CA THR A 290 -28.30 19.82 31.36
C THR A 290 -27.13 18.84 31.42
N GLN A 291 -27.25 17.71 30.73
CA GLN A 291 -26.22 16.68 30.71
C GLN A 291 -25.00 17.11 29.88
N LEU A 292 -25.21 17.81 28.76
CA LEU A 292 -24.14 18.37 27.92
C LEU A 292 -23.33 19.44 28.66
N ARG A 293 -23.99 20.37 29.38
CA ARG A 293 -23.28 21.37 30.21
C ARG A 293 -22.48 20.70 31.34
N ARG A 294 -22.99 19.62 31.95
CA ARG A 294 -22.24 18.84 32.95
C ARG A 294 -20.99 18.22 32.35
N ALA A 295 -21.08 17.66 31.15
CA ALA A 295 -19.95 17.07 30.44
C ALA A 295 -18.89 18.11 30.06
N LEU A 296 -19.33 19.27 29.56
CA LEU A 296 -18.46 20.37 29.12
C LEU A 296 -17.65 21.01 30.26
N ARG A 297 -17.99 20.79 31.54
CA ARG A 297 -17.15 21.21 32.67
C ARG A 297 -15.83 20.45 32.75
N GLN A 298 -15.86 19.15 32.44
CA GLN A 298 -14.67 18.29 32.43
C GLN A 298 -14.04 18.22 31.03
N TYR A 299 -14.85 18.38 29.98
CA TYR A 299 -14.46 18.34 28.57
C TYR A 299 -14.71 19.67 27.85
N PRO A 300 -14.12 20.79 28.30
CA PRO A 300 -14.41 22.12 27.74
C PRO A 300 -13.90 22.32 26.30
N GLY A 301 -13.02 21.44 25.83
CA GLY A 301 -12.44 21.43 24.48
C GLY A 301 -13.22 20.63 23.44
N ASP A 302 -14.28 19.90 23.81
CA ASP A 302 -14.99 19.03 22.85
C ASP A 302 -15.97 19.83 21.99
N ALA A 303 -15.57 20.10 20.75
CA ALA A 303 -16.37 20.85 19.79
C ALA A 303 -17.71 20.20 19.44
N ARG A 304 -17.77 18.86 19.44
CA ARG A 304 -19.02 18.12 19.15
C ARG A 304 -19.99 18.22 20.32
N LEU A 305 -19.51 18.35 21.56
CA LEU A 305 -20.37 18.64 22.72
C LEU A 305 -20.86 20.10 22.72
N HIS A 306 -20.05 21.07 22.29
CA HIS A 306 -20.49 22.46 22.08
C HIS A 306 -21.46 22.59 20.90
N GLY A 307 -21.24 21.85 19.81
CA GLY A 307 -22.16 21.77 18.67
C GLY A 307 -23.49 21.10 19.03
N ALA A 308 -23.45 20.00 19.78
CA ALA A 308 -24.66 19.36 20.32
C ALA A 308 -25.42 20.29 21.29
N LEU A 309 -24.69 21.10 22.08
CA LEU A 309 -25.30 22.15 22.92
C LEU A 309 -25.90 23.27 22.07
N GLY A 310 -25.21 23.76 21.03
CA GLY A 310 -25.72 24.76 20.09
C GLY A 310 -26.95 24.29 19.34
N TYR A 311 -26.98 23.01 18.92
CA TYR A 311 -28.16 22.40 18.33
C TYR A 311 -29.30 22.24 19.33
N ALA A 312 -29.01 21.79 20.55
CA ALA A 312 -30.00 21.74 21.62
C ALA A 312 -30.62 23.12 21.86
N LEU A 313 -29.83 24.19 21.85
CA LEU A 313 -30.27 25.58 22.09
C LEU A 313 -31.02 26.18 20.89
N MET A 314 -30.53 25.97 19.67
CA MET A 314 -31.15 26.44 18.43
C MET A 314 -32.50 25.74 18.19
N ARG A 315 -32.59 24.42 18.41
CA ARG A 315 -33.85 23.65 18.34
C ARG A 315 -34.83 24.00 19.46
N GLN A 316 -34.33 24.60 20.55
CA GLN A 316 -35.15 25.25 21.59
C GLN A 316 -35.47 26.72 21.28
N GLY A 317 -35.09 27.23 20.09
CA GLY A 317 -35.34 28.62 19.66
C GLY A 317 -34.48 29.68 20.36
N ARG A 318 -33.44 29.28 21.09
CA ARG A 318 -32.50 30.14 21.84
C ARG A 318 -31.29 30.53 20.98
N HIS A 319 -31.54 31.32 19.94
CA HIS A 319 -30.54 31.65 18.91
C HIS A 319 -29.34 32.45 19.42
N GLU A 320 -29.51 33.24 20.48
CA GLU A 320 -28.41 33.96 21.15
C GLU A 320 -27.42 33.00 21.83
N ASP A 321 -27.93 32.06 22.63
CA ASP A 321 -27.09 31.06 23.31
C ASP A 321 -26.50 30.06 22.31
N ALA A 322 -27.24 29.74 21.24
CA ALA A 322 -26.76 28.90 20.15
C ALA A 322 -25.64 29.57 19.36
N HIS A 323 -25.76 30.87 19.05
CA HIS A 323 -24.69 31.66 18.46
C HIS A 323 -23.42 31.57 19.33
N ALA A 324 -23.54 31.71 20.66
CA ALA A 324 -22.41 31.57 21.56
C ALA A 324 -21.82 30.14 21.58
N ALA A 325 -22.66 29.11 21.57
CA ALA A 325 -22.24 27.71 21.57
C ALA A 325 -21.60 27.26 20.24
N PHE A 326 -22.10 27.75 19.11
CA PHE A 326 -21.51 27.48 17.79
C PHE A 326 -20.25 28.28 17.53
N ARG A 327 -20.16 29.51 18.05
CA ARG A 327 -18.90 30.22 18.13
C ARG A 327 -17.87 29.41 18.93
N ALA A 328 -18.27 28.83 20.06
CA ALA A 328 -17.39 27.97 20.85
C ALA A 328 -17.06 26.63 20.15
N ALA A 329 -17.99 26.03 19.41
CA ALA A 329 -17.78 24.82 18.64
C ALA A 329 -16.84 25.06 17.44
N SER A 330 -17.06 26.12 16.66
CA SER A 330 -16.19 26.50 15.54
C SER A 330 -14.77 26.84 15.98
N ALA A 331 -14.61 27.43 17.16
CA ALA A 331 -13.30 27.75 17.72
C ALA A 331 -12.55 26.53 18.26
N LYS A 332 -13.19 25.36 18.39
CA LYS A 332 -12.63 24.14 19.00
C LYS A 332 -12.62 22.93 18.06
N GLU A 333 -13.35 23.01 16.95
CA GLU A 333 -13.42 21.97 15.93
C GLU A 333 -12.17 22.05 15.05
N GLN A 334 -11.70 20.90 14.59
CA GLN A 334 -10.51 20.80 13.72
C GLN A 334 -10.88 20.29 12.32
N ASP A 335 -12.08 19.71 12.17
CA ASP A 335 -12.61 19.32 10.88
C ASP A 335 -13.19 20.55 10.16
N THR A 336 -12.54 20.98 9.08
CA THR A 336 -12.89 22.16 8.28
C THR A 336 -14.33 22.14 7.81
N TYR A 337 -14.89 20.94 7.53
CA TYR A 337 -16.30 20.79 7.21
C TYR A 337 -17.14 21.27 8.39
N TRP A 338 -16.89 20.73 9.59
CA TRP A 338 -17.65 21.10 10.77
C TRP A 338 -17.40 22.56 11.23
N ILE A 339 -16.18 23.13 11.11
CA ILE A 339 -15.89 24.55 11.45
C ILE A 339 -16.73 25.52 10.61
N SER A 340 -16.78 25.29 9.29
CA SER A 340 -17.58 26.12 8.38
C SER A 340 -19.07 25.99 8.70
N GLN A 341 -19.53 24.76 8.99
CA GLN A 341 -20.91 24.53 9.45
C GLN A 341 -21.21 25.33 10.73
N TRP A 342 -20.28 25.41 11.67
CA TRP A 342 -20.47 26.13 12.93
C TRP A 342 -20.50 27.67 12.79
N LYS A 343 -19.66 28.30 11.94
CA LYS A 343 -19.65 29.78 11.75
C LYS A 343 -20.84 30.32 10.96
N ASP A 344 -21.36 29.55 10.01
CA ASP A 344 -22.57 29.94 9.28
C ASP A 344 -23.81 29.82 10.17
N LEU A 345 -23.83 28.79 11.04
CA LEU A 345 -24.83 28.64 12.11
C LEU A 345 -24.73 29.78 13.15
N GLU A 346 -23.58 30.45 13.31
CA GLU A 346 -23.39 31.64 14.15
C GLU A 346 -24.05 32.89 13.54
N SER A 347 -23.63 33.36 12.35
CA SER A 347 -24.14 34.61 11.72
C SER A 347 -25.65 34.56 11.41
N SER A 348 -26.14 33.39 10.98
CA SER A 348 -27.57 33.16 10.77
C SER A 348 -28.33 33.21 12.09
N SER A 349 -27.78 32.61 13.15
CA SER A 349 -28.36 32.73 14.49
C SER A 349 -28.37 34.17 14.99
N GLN A 350 -27.51 35.07 14.51
CA GLN A 350 -27.50 36.49 14.88
C GLN A 350 -28.57 37.34 14.16
N TYR A 351 -28.76 37.23 12.83
CA TYR A 351 -29.84 37.95 12.11
C TYR A 351 -31.23 37.42 12.48
N TRP A 352 -31.38 36.10 12.63
CA TRP A 352 -32.60 35.54 13.16
C TRP A 352 -32.76 35.84 14.64
N ALA A 353 -31.69 35.94 15.44
CA ALA A 353 -31.81 36.56 16.77
C ALA A 353 -32.21 38.03 16.69
N LEU A 354 -31.89 38.77 15.62
CA LEU A 354 -32.26 40.18 15.43
C LEU A 354 -33.73 40.35 15.01
N LEU A 355 -34.18 39.63 13.98
CA LEU A 355 -35.58 39.59 13.56
C LEU A 355 -36.45 38.92 14.60
N LYS A 356 -35.98 37.87 15.28
CA LYS A 356 -36.72 37.24 16.38
C LYS A 356 -36.62 38.05 17.66
N LYS A 357 -35.58 38.86 17.87
CA LYS A 357 -35.65 39.94 18.87
C LYS A 357 -36.64 41.01 18.44
N ALA A 358 -36.78 41.31 17.15
CA ALA A 358 -37.75 42.27 16.65
C ALA A 358 -39.18 41.73 16.77
N GLU A 359 -39.40 40.45 16.46
CA GLU A 359 -40.65 39.72 16.54
C GLU A 359 -41.01 39.43 18.00
N ARG A 360 -40.05 39.09 18.85
CA ARG A 360 -40.26 38.86 20.29
C ARG A 360 -40.41 40.17 21.07
N ALA A 361 -39.73 41.23 20.65
CA ALA A 361 -40.04 42.59 21.07
C ALA A 361 -41.48 42.93 20.65
N LEU A 362 -41.93 42.46 19.49
CA LEU A 362 -43.30 42.69 19.05
C LEU A 362 -44.35 41.87 19.83
N GLU A 363 -44.03 40.62 20.12
CA GLU A 363 -44.86 39.71 20.91
C GLU A 363 -44.97 40.17 22.38
N VAL A 364 -43.88 40.65 23.00
CA VAL A 364 -43.90 41.24 24.36
C VAL A 364 -44.39 42.70 24.36
N LYS A 365 -44.90 43.17 23.22
CA LYS A 365 -45.46 44.51 22.99
C LYS A 365 -44.48 45.65 23.25
N ASP A 366 -43.19 45.36 23.25
CA ASP A 366 -42.13 46.36 23.07
C ASP A 366 -42.05 46.74 21.60
N VAL A 367 -43.10 47.42 21.15
CA VAL A 367 -43.31 47.64 19.73
C VAL A 367 -42.34 48.67 19.16
N ARG A 368 -41.81 49.55 20.01
CA ARG A 368 -40.72 50.48 19.65
C ARG A 368 -39.41 49.74 19.45
N GLY A 369 -39.05 48.82 20.35
CA GLY A 369 -37.87 47.96 20.18
C GLY A 369 -38.00 47.07 18.95
N ALA A 370 -39.18 46.49 18.72
CA ALA A 370 -39.52 45.72 17.54
C ALA A 370 -39.34 46.53 16.26
N ARG A 371 -39.93 47.73 16.21
CA ARG A 371 -39.81 48.65 15.09
C ARG A 371 -38.37 49.07 14.86
N ALA A 372 -37.59 49.34 15.89
CA ALA A 372 -36.19 49.72 15.77
C ALA A 372 -35.34 48.57 15.27
N LEU A 373 -35.56 47.35 15.75
CA LEU A 373 -34.85 46.14 15.32
C LEU A 373 -35.30 45.70 13.92
N TYR A 374 -36.58 45.79 13.58
CA TYR A 374 -37.08 45.63 12.22
C TYR A 374 -36.58 46.75 11.34
N GLN A 375 -36.40 47.98 11.84
CA GLN A 375 -35.80 49.10 11.10
C GLN A 375 -34.29 48.98 10.99
N GLN A 376 -33.62 48.28 11.89
CA GLN A 376 -32.19 48.00 11.87
C GLN A 376 -31.92 46.81 10.95
N ALA A 377 -32.78 45.80 11.00
CA ALA A 377 -32.93 44.79 9.97
C ALA A 377 -33.32 45.45 8.64
N ARG A 378 -34.14 46.51 8.64
CA ARG A 378 -34.52 47.34 7.47
C ARG A 378 -33.47 48.36 7.10
N GLN A 379 -32.49 48.69 7.91
CA GLN A 379 -31.37 49.53 7.50
C GLN A 379 -30.27 48.64 6.95
N GLN A 380 -30.11 47.44 7.53
CA GLN A 380 -29.48 46.29 6.88
C GLN A 380 -30.22 45.89 5.60
N ARG A 381 -31.55 46.19 5.48
CA ARG A 381 -32.43 45.80 4.36
C ARG A 381 -33.67 46.71 4.09
N PRO A 382 -33.54 47.92 3.50
CA PRO A 382 -34.67 48.89 3.48
C PRO A 382 -35.85 48.58 2.59
N LYS A 383 -35.57 47.95 1.46
CA LYS A 383 -36.54 47.73 0.39
C LYS A 383 -37.22 46.36 0.49
N ASP A 384 -36.97 45.66 1.59
CA ASP A 384 -37.60 44.40 1.93
C ASP A 384 -39.00 44.65 2.48
N GLU A 385 -40.00 44.02 1.85
CA GLU A 385 -41.34 44.01 2.37
C GLU A 385 -41.45 43.23 3.70
N TYR A 386 -40.56 42.33 4.16
CA TYR A 386 -40.71 41.64 5.46
C TYR A 386 -40.42 42.51 6.67
N ALA A 387 -39.53 43.47 6.52
CA ALA A 387 -39.45 44.52 7.49
C ALA A 387 -40.61 45.51 7.28
N LEU A 388 -41.21 45.71 6.08
CA LEU A 388 -42.44 46.52 5.90
C LEU A 388 -43.73 45.82 6.34
N LEU A 389 -43.74 44.50 6.29
CA LEU A 389 -44.81 43.54 6.55
C LEU A 389 -44.70 43.12 7.99
N GLY A 390 -43.49 42.90 8.51
CA GLY A 390 -43.15 42.91 9.92
C GLY A 390 -43.38 44.28 10.52
N LEU A 391 -43.14 45.39 9.82
CA LEU A 391 -43.61 46.72 10.24
C LEU A 391 -45.14 46.87 10.10
N ALA A 392 -45.80 46.09 9.23
CA ALA A 392 -47.26 46.01 9.14
C ALA A 392 -47.86 45.12 10.24
N ASP A 393 -47.17 44.05 10.65
CA ASP A 393 -47.44 43.16 11.78
C ASP A 393 -47.15 43.93 13.07
N VAL A 394 -46.10 44.77 13.08
CA VAL A 394 -45.75 45.70 14.16
C VAL A 394 -46.90 46.67 14.35
N SER A 395 -47.34 47.29 13.26
CA SER A 395 -48.47 48.21 13.28
C SER A 395 -49.78 47.48 13.66
N LEU A 396 -49.92 46.18 13.32
CA LEU A 396 -51.07 45.37 13.73
C LEU A 396 -51.07 45.11 15.24
N ALA A 397 -49.89 44.94 15.83
CA ALA A 397 -49.69 44.71 17.25
C ALA A 397 -49.65 46.00 18.11
N GLU A 398 -49.35 47.18 17.53
CA GLU A 398 -49.54 48.50 18.19
C GLU A 398 -51.02 48.82 18.46
N GLY A 399 -51.96 47.97 18.03
CA GLY A 399 -53.41 48.22 18.06
C GLY A 399 -53.85 49.16 16.94
N ASP A 400 -52.90 49.61 16.14
CA ASP A 400 -53.16 50.38 14.95
C ASP A 400 -53.44 49.42 13.80
N VAL A 401 -54.53 48.66 13.98
CA VAL A 401 -55.09 47.78 12.95
C VAL A 401 -55.35 48.58 11.69
N ALA A 402 -55.65 49.88 11.80
CA ALA A 402 -55.82 50.77 10.66
C ALA A 402 -54.49 51.08 9.97
N ALA A 403 -53.36 51.17 10.67
CA ALA A 403 -52.05 51.26 10.06
C ALA A 403 -51.60 49.92 9.48
N ALA A 404 -51.85 48.81 10.17
CA ALA A 404 -51.56 47.47 9.68
C ALA A 404 -52.37 47.14 8.44
N GLU A 405 -53.66 47.40 8.45
CA GLU A 405 -54.56 47.25 7.34
C GLU A 405 -54.21 48.27 6.28
N ARG A 406 -53.89 49.53 6.60
CA ARG A 406 -53.38 50.47 5.58
C ARG A 406 -52.06 50.02 5.03
N GLN A 407 -51.19 49.37 5.76
CA GLN A 407 -49.89 48.94 5.27
C GLN A 407 -50.04 47.65 4.51
N TYR A 408 -50.82 46.67 4.95
CA TYR A 408 -51.28 45.52 4.17
C TYR A 408 -52.10 45.97 2.95
N LEU A 409 -52.91 47.03 3.01
CA LEU A 409 -53.75 47.58 1.93
C LEU A 409 -53.03 48.58 1.06
N GLN A 410 -51.97 49.20 1.53
CA GLN A 410 -51.05 50.02 0.77
C GLN A 410 -50.11 49.06 0.07
N VAL A 411 -49.69 48.00 0.75
CA VAL A 411 -49.25 46.74 0.15
C VAL A 411 -50.35 46.18 -0.80
N ARG A 412 -51.68 46.37 -0.60
CA ARG A 412 -52.78 46.18 -1.59
C ARG A 412 -53.17 47.39 -2.48
N ARG A 413 -52.48 48.52 -2.50
CA ARG A 413 -52.77 49.63 -3.44
C ARG A 413 -51.62 49.76 -4.40
N MET A 414 -50.45 49.58 -3.81
CA MET A 414 -49.20 49.29 -4.46
C MET A 414 -49.21 47.88 -5.05
N ALA A 415 -49.86 46.90 -4.43
CA ALA A 415 -50.10 45.58 -5.03
C ALA A 415 -51.49 44.99 -4.68
N PRO A 416 -52.59 45.48 -5.30
CA PRO A 416 -54.00 45.14 -5.01
C PRO A 416 -54.46 43.69 -4.91
N ASP A 417 -53.69 42.73 -5.41
CA ASP A 417 -53.96 41.30 -5.28
C ASP A 417 -52.94 40.61 -4.31
N ASN A 418 -52.21 41.40 -3.49
CA ASN A 418 -51.12 40.97 -2.59
C ASN A 418 -51.57 39.97 -1.51
N GLU A 419 -50.92 38.81 -1.40
CA GLU A 419 -51.42 37.64 -0.66
C GLU A 419 -51.09 37.56 0.84
N SER A 420 -49.90 37.97 1.34
CA SER A 420 -49.65 38.10 2.80
C SER A 420 -50.31 39.34 3.39
N ALA A 421 -50.77 40.24 2.52
CA ALA A 421 -51.74 41.27 2.83
C ALA A 421 -53.17 40.79 2.61
N VAL A 422 -53.52 39.96 1.63
CA VAL A 422 -54.86 39.37 1.52
C VAL A 422 -55.04 38.35 2.63
N ARG A 423 -53.98 37.68 3.13
CA ARG A 423 -53.86 36.82 4.33
C ARG A 423 -53.47 37.58 5.58
N GLY A 424 -52.85 38.74 5.45
CA GLY A 424 -52.69 39.70 6.53
C GLY A 424 -54.07 40.19 6.88
N LEU A 425 -54.78 40.69 5.88
CA LEU A 425 -56.23 40.89 5.82
C LEU A 425 -56.98 39.58 6.15
N MET A 426 -56.55 38.39 5.72
CA MET A 426 -57.30 37.16 6.02
C MET A 426 -57.06 36.69 7.42
N ARG A 427 -55.93 37.00 8.07
CA ARG A 427 -55.68 36.80 9.49
C ARG A 427 -56.38 37.87 10.29
N VAL A 428 -56.33 39.11 9.83
CA VAL A 428 -57.14 40.21 10.34
C VAL A 428 -58.62 39.82 10.25
N TYR A 429 -59.07 39.08 9.24
CA TYR A 429 -60.47 38.65 9.05
C TYR A 429 -60.79 37.24 9.61
N GLN A 430 -59.81 36.35 9.76
CA GLN A 430 -59.90 34.99 10.35
C GLN A 430 -59.79 35.05 11.87
N ALA A 431 -58.95 35.95 12.41
CA ALA A 431 -58.91 36.35 13.82
C ALA A 431 -60.22 37.04 14.24
N GLN A 432 -61.01 37.46 13.26
CA GLN A 432 -62.39 37.87 13.48
C GLN A 432 -63.39 36.68 13.38
N SER A 433 -63.22 35.67 12.51
CA SER A 433 -63.69 34.25 12.67
C SER A 433 -63.25 33.31 11.52
N PRO A 434 -63.05 31.97 11.70
CA PRO A 434 -62.77 31.02 10.59
C PRO A 434 -63.89 30.99 9.57
N GLY A 435 -65.12 31.19 10.05
CA GLY A 435 -66.28 31.47 9.24
C GLY A 435 -66.19 32.80 8.50
N LYS A 436 -65.55 33.85 9.01
CA LYS A 436 -65.23 35.10 8.26
C LYS A 436 -64.08 34.92 7.29
N ALA A 437 -63.16 33.98 7.51
CA ALA A 437 -62.11 33.68 6.54
C ALA A 437 -62.70 32.91 5.37
N GLN A 438 -63.46 31.85 5.67
CA GLN A 438 -64.23 31.05 4.73
C GLN A 438 -65.37 31.87 4.10
N ALA A 439 -65.98 32.82 4.80
CA ALA A 439 -67.01 33.71 4.27
C ALA A 439 -66.45 34.95 3.59
N TYR A 440 -65.26 35.43 3.95
CA TYR A 440 -64.53 36.37 3.10
C TYR A 440 -64.26 35.63 1.79
N LEU A 441 -63.66 34.44 1.86
CA LEU A 441 -63.51 33.48 0.76
C LEU A 441 -64.79 33.28 -0.08
N ASP A 442 -65.92 33.02 0.59
CA ASP A 442 -67.23 32.74 -0.02
C ASP A 442 -68.03 34.03 -0.33
N SER A 443 -67.55 35.24 0.02
CA SER A 443 -68.16 36.56 -0.29
C SER A 443 -67.54 37.20 -1.53
N LEU A 444 -66.37 36.70 -1.90
CA LEU A 444 -65.67 37.06 -3.10
C LEU A 444 -66.55 36.56 -4.28
N PRO A 445 -66.94 37.39 -5.26
CA PRO A 445 -67.86 37.08 -6.37
C PRO A 445 -67.65 35.67 -6.95
N PRO A 446 -68.60 34.91 -7.53
CA PRO A 446 -68.41 33.50 -7.94
C PRO A 446 -67.12 33.21 -8.71
N ARG A 447 -66.68 34.19 -9.49
CA ARG A 447 -65.33 34.32 -10.03
C ARG A 447 -64.24 34.41 -8.96
N GLN A 448 -64.23 35.43 -8.11
CA GLN A 448 -63.38 35.51 -6.93
C GLN A 448 -63.56 34.34 -5.92
N GLN A 449 -64.72 33.73 -5.79
CA GLN A 449 -64.96 32.50 -5.04
C GLN A 449 -64.37 31.27 -5.73
N ALA A 450 -64.41 31.16 -7.06
CA ALA A 450 -63.57 30.25 -7.81
C ALA A 450 -62.08 30.66 -7.70
N GLN A 451 -61.77 31.95 -7.49
CA GLN A 451 -60.40 32.47 -7.27
C GLN A 451 -59.87 32.10 -5.89
N PHE A 452 -60.72 31.98 -4.88
CA PHE A 452 -60.42 31.46 -3.57
C PHE A 452 -60.98 30.03 -3.42
N ALA A 453 -61.46 29.39 -4.50
CA ALA A 453 -61.81 27.97 -4.50
C ALA A 453 -60.55 27.13 -4.48
N SER A 454 -59.44 27.73 -4.91
CA SER A 454 -58.07 27.35 -4.63
C SER A 454 -57.74 27.54 -3.16
N LEU A 455 -58.11 28.64 -2.49
CA LEU A 455 -57.87 28.84 -1.05
C LEU A 455 -58.75 27.89 -0.20
N ARG A 456 -59.92 27.50 -0.73
CA ARG A 456 -60.85 26.52 -0.20
C ARG A 456 -60.34 25.10 -0.43
N ARG A 457 -59.90 24.78 -1.65
CA ARG A 457 -59.11 23.58 -1.94
C ARG A 457 -57.77 23.60 -1.23
N SER A 458 -57.20 24.75 -0.86
CA SER A 458 -55.90 24.89 -0.19
C SER A 458 -56.07 24.77 1.31
N LEU A 459 -57.23 25.08 1.87
CA LEU A 459 -57.60 24.73 3.24
C LEU A 459 -57.85 23.21 3.32
N GLU A 460 -58.44 22.62 2.29
CA GLU A 460 -58.62 21.16 2.13
C GLU A 460 -57.28 20.43 1.82
N LEU A 461 -56.44 20.99 0.96
CA LEU A 461 -55.11 20.50 0.57
C LEU A 461 -54.10 20.77 1.68
N ALA A 462 -54.18 21.87 2.44
CA ALA A 462 -53.35 22.07 3.63
C ALA A 462 -53.68 21.02 4.68
N ARG A 463 -54.96 20.66 4.82
CA ARG A 463 -55.41 19.56 5.66
C ARG A 463 -54.87 18.20 5.18
N LEU A 464 -54.88 17.93 3.87
CA LEU A 464 -54.36 16.69 3.30
C LEU A 464 -52.82 16.62 3.24
N ARG A 465 -52.12 17.72 2.91
CA ARG A 465 -50.64 17.82 2.98
C ARG A 465 -50.15 17.62 4.40
N GLN A 466 -50.83 18.21 5.38
CA GLN A 466 -50.53 17.99 6.79
C GLN A 466 -50.60 16.49 7.13
N GLN A 467 -51.60 15.76 6.63
CA GLN A 467 -51.74 14.31 6.82
C GLN A 467 -50.69 13.49 6.03
N GLY A 468 -50.24 13.97 4.87
CA GLY A 468 -49.25 13.29 4.01
C GLY A 468 -47.81 13.45 4.50
N ASP A 469 -47.43 14.66 4.92
CA ASP A 469 -46.12 14.95 5.52
C ASP A 469 -45.96 14.22 6.86
N GLU A 470 -47.05 14.06 7.63
CA GLU A 470 -47.13 13.22 8.85
C GLU A 470 -46.86 11.73 8.58
N ALA A 471 -47.07 11.26 7.36
CA ALA A 471 -46.76 9.89 6.97
C ALA A 471 -45.34 9.74 6.39
N LEU A 472 -44.80 10.73 5.65
CA LEU A 472 -43.41 10.75 5.16
C LEU A 472 -42.37 10.79 6.30
N GLN A 473 -42.68 11.52 7.38
CA GLN A 473 -41.83 11.60 8.57
C GLN A 473 -41.76 10.29 9.37
N ARG A 474 -42.79 9.44 9.27
CA ARG A 474 -42.80 8.09 9.86
C ARG A 474 -42.14 7.04 8.95
N GLU A 475 -41.66 7.47 7.78
CA GLU A 475 -41.25 6.60 6.68
C GLU A 475 -42.35 5.58 6.33
N ASP A 476 -43.60 5.92 6.67
CA ASP A 476 -44.78 5.20 6.24
C ASP A 476 -45.12 5.70 4.84
N TRP A 477 -44.23 5.33 3.94
CA TRP A 477 -44.28 5.72 2.55
C TRP A 477 -45.60 5.25 1.89
N SER A 478 -46.22 4.18 2.40
CA SER A 478 -47.54 3.70 1.95
C SER A 478 -48.64 4.73 2.24
N THR A 479 -48.83 5.13 3.50
CA THR A 479 -49.81 6.16 3.87
C THR A 479 -49.46 7.52 3.25
N ALA A 480 -48.18 7.85 3.16
CA ALA A 480 -47.72 9.09 2.57
C ALA A 480 -47.99 9.19 1.08
N SER A 481 -47.66 8.14 0.33
CA SER A 481 -47.98 8.09 -1.11
C SER A 481 -49.49 8.07 -1.36
N HIS A 482 -50.30 7.51 -0.45
CA HIS A 482 -51.75 7.54 -0.55
C HIS A 482 -52.33 8.95 -0.33
N VAL A 483 -51.96 9.62 0.78
CA VAL A 483 -52.47 10.95 1.12
C VAL A 483 -51.86 12.05 0.24
N LEU A 484 -50.57 11.96 -0.09
CA LEU A 484 -49.94 12.84 -1.09
C LEU A 484 -50.46 12.56 -2.48
N GLY A 485 -50.92 11.33 -2.77
CA GLY A 485 -51.66 11.00 -3.99
C GLY A 485 -53.01 11.71 -4.07
N GLN A 486 -53.75 11.79 -2.95
CA GLN A 486 -54.99 12.56 -2.85
C GLN A 486 -54.76 14.08 -2.92
N ALA A 487 -53.70 14.57 -2.25
CA ALA A 487 -53.25 15.96 -2.34
C ALA A 487 -52.82 16.32 -3.77
N SER A 488 -52.08 15.43 -4.43
CA SER A 488 -51.64 15.55 -5.82
C SER A 488 -52.82 15.46 -6.79
N ALA A 489 -53.85 14.66 -6.53
CA ALA A 489 -55.08 14.67 -7.34
C ALA A 489 -55.85 16.00 -7.26
N LEU A 490 -55.73 16.75 -6.15
CA LEU A 490 -56.32 18.08 -5.98
C LEU A 490 -55.45 19.21 -6.54
N ALA A 491 -54.13 19.01 -6.61
CA ALA A 491 -53.14 19.92 -7.18
C ALA A 491 -52.09 19.15 -8.03
N PRO A 492 -52.47 18.60 -9.20
CA PRO A 492 -51.62 17.70 -10.00
C PRO A 492 -50.48 18.43 -10.72
N ASP A 493 -50.59 19.75 -10.78
CA ASP A 493 -49.72 20.68 -11.48
C ASP A 493 -48.68 21.33 -10.54
N GLU A 494 -48.67 20.99 -9.24
CA GLU A 494 -47.74 21.53 -8.23
C GLU A 494 -46.41 20.76 -8.22
N PRO A 495 -45.29 21.35 -8.71
CA PRO A 495 -44.09 20.57 -8.97
C PRO A 495 -43.42 20.00 -7.73
N TRP A 496 -43.52 20.70 -6.60
CA TRP A 496 -42.94 20.26 -5.33
C TRP A 496 -43.80 19.22 -4.61
N LEU A 497 -45.11 19.27 -4.78
CA LEU A 497 -46.02 18.23 -4.28
C LEU A 497 -45.81 16.93 -5.06
N VAL A 498 -45.65 17.03 -6.38
CA VAL A 498 -45.29 15.90 -7.25
C VAL A 498 -43.87 15.41 -6.98
N TYR A 499 -42.91 16.31 -6.71
CA TYR A 499 -41.56 15.95 -6.27
C TYR A 499 -41.55 15.13 -4.98
N GLN A 500 -42.31 15.58 -3.98
CA GLN A 500 -42.48 14.88 -2.71
C GLN A 500 -43.12 13.52 -2.94
N LEU A 501 -44.25 13.46 -3.65
CA LEU A 501 -44.91 12.20 -4.01
C LEU A 501 -43.97 11.24 -4.76
N ALA A 502 -43.25 11.73 -5.78
CA ALA A 502 -42.32 10.94 -6.59
C ALA A 502 -41.14 10.41 -5.77
N ASN A 503 -40.54 11.22 -4.90
CA ASN A 503 -39.51 10.73 -4.00
C ASN A 503 -40.05 9.72 -2.98
N SER A 504 -41.27 9.92 -2.47
CA SER A 504 -41.95 8.97 -1.56
C SER A 504 -42.18 7.61 -2.21
N LEU A 505 -42.52 7.62 -3.50
CA LEU A 505 -42.67 6.43 -4.34
C LEU A 505 -41.30 5.80 -4.65
N ARG A 506 -40.26 6.61 -4.94
CA ARG A 506 -38.88 6.14 -5.16
C ARG A 506 -38.30 5.44 -3.94
N HIS A 507 -38.54 5.97 -2.73
CA HIS A 507 -38.12 5.35 -1.47
C HIS A 507 -38.86 4.03 -1.18
N GLN A 508 -40.07 3.83 -1.74
CA GLN A 508 -40.76 2.53 -1.78
C GLN A 508 -40.23 1.58 -2.86
N GLY A 509 -39.21 1.98 -3.63
CA GLY A 509 -38.73 1.26 -4.81
C GLY A 509 -39.69 1.33 -6.00
N ARG A 510 -40.78 2.12 -5.92
CA ARG A 510 -41.78 2.33 -6.98
C ARG A 510 -41.34 3.45 -7.93
N THR A 511 -40.10 3.36 -8.40
CA THR A 511 -39.44 4.38 -9.23
C THR A 511 -40.16 4.65 -10.55
N GLY A 512 -40.80 3.64 -11.13
CA GLY A 512 -41.62 3.80 -12.34
C GLY A 512 -42.86 4.67 -12.12
N GLU A 513 -43.48 4.61 -10.94
CA GLU A 513 -44.64 5.47 -10.60
C GLU A 513 -44.19 6.88 -10.21
N ALA A 514 -43.00 7.01 -9.61
CA ALA A 514 -42.34 8.28 -9.35
C ALA A 514 -42.03 9.04 -10.65
N ASP A 515 -41.37 8.36 -11.60
CA ASP A 515 -41.08 8.92 -12.91
C ASP A 515 -42.38 9.16 -13.70
N ALA A 516 -43.43 8.34 -13.55
CA ALA A 516 -44.74 8.58 -14.19
C ALA A 516 -45.52 9.76 -13.58
N ALA A 517 -45.29 10.12 -12.32
CA ALA A 517 -45.86 11.30 -11.68
C ALA A 517 -45.22 12.58 -12.25
N PHE A 518 -43.88 12.59 -12.39
CA PHE A 518 -43.17 13.67 -13.07
C PHE A 518 -43.41 13.69 -14.58
N ALA A 519 -43.51 12.55 -15.25
CA ALA A 519 -43.77 12.50 -16.69
C ALA A 519 -45.15 13.08 -17.03
N ARG A 520 -46.17 12.85 -16.19
CA ARG A 520 -47.49 13.49 -16.32
C ARG A 520 -47.40 14.99 -16.10
N LEU A 521 -46.71 15.44 -15.05
CA LEU A 521 -46.50 16.87 -14.77
C LEU A 521 -45.72 17.56 -15.90
N VAL A 522 -44.66 16.93 -16.41
CA VAL A 522 -43.81 17.44 -17.50
C VAL A 522 -44.52 17.35 -18.86
N GLN A 523 -45.42 16.39 -19.08
CA GLN A 523 -46.29 16.37 -20.28
C GLN A 523 -47.33 17.49 -20.27
N HIS A 524 -47.90 17.80 -19.09
CA HIS A 524 -48.85 18.90 -18.92
C HIS A 524 -48.16 20.28 -18.94
N GLN A 525 -46.95 20.37 -18.36
CA GLN A 525 -46.15 21.60 -18.25
C GLN A 525 -44.72 21.46 -18.83
N PRO A 526 -44.59 21.16 -20.14
CA PRO A 526 -43.31 20.85 -20.76
C PRO A 526 -42.39 22.06 -20.93
N ARG A 527 -42.90 23.27 -20.76
CA ARG A 527 -42.13 24.52 -20.89
C ARG A 527 -42.26 25.44 -19.68
N ASP A 528 -42.77 24.92 -18.56
CA ASP A 528 -42.81 25.67 -17.31
C ASP A 528 -41.45 25.59 -16.60
N PRO A 529 -40.77 26.73 -16.32
CA PRO A 529 -39.45 26.74 -15.70
C PRO A 529 -39.45 26.11 -14.29
N ALA A 530 -40.50 26.28 -13.49
CA ALA A 530 -40.57 25.72 -12.12
C ALA A 530 -40.77 24.20 -12.14
N THR A 531 -41.58 23.69 -13.05
CA THR A 531 -41.73 22.25 -13.33
C THR A 531 -40.45 21.66 -13.87
N ARG A 532 -39.82 22.30 -14.87
CA ARG A 532 -38.55 21.83 -15.44
C ARG A 532 -37.40 21.93 -14.45
N TYR A 533 -37.45 22.89 -13.54
CA TYR A 533 -36.52 23.03 -12.42
C TYR A 533 -36.77 21.98 -11.35
N ALA A 534 -38.00 21.79 -10.86
CA ALA A 534 -38.32 20.75 -9.87
C ALA A 534 -38.09 19.34 -10.43
N HIS A 535 -38.37 19.13 -11.72
CA HIS A 535 -38.00 17.92 -12.44
C HIS A 535 -36.48 17.83 -12.63
N GLY A 536 -35.79 18.93 -12.93
CA GLY A 536 -34.34 19.01 -13.00
C GLY A 536 -33.67 18.71 -11.66
N LEU A 537 -34.25 19.17 -10.55
CA LEU A 537 -33.82 18.87 -9.18
C LEU A 537 -34.18 17.44 -8.79
N PHE A 538 -35.30 16.90 -9.27
CA PHE A 538 -35.61 15.48 -9.12
C PHE A 538 -34.60 14.60 -9.81
N LEU A 539 -34.25 14.96 -11.03
CA LEU A 539 -33.24 14.30 -11.82
C LEU A 539 -31.84 14.48 -11.20
N GLU A 540 -31.44 15.70 -10.79
CA GLU A 540 -30.20 15.99 -10.05
C GLU A 540 -30.14 15.18 -8.73
N SER A 541 -31.22 15.14 -7.95
CA SER A 541 -31.33 14.36 -6.71
C SER A 541 -31.43 12.85 -6.93
N SER A 542 -31.48 12.42 -8.20
CA SER A 542 -31.39 11.03 -8.64
C SER A 542 -30.12 10.81 -9.47
N ASP A 543 -29.14 11.72 -9.39
CA ASP A 543 -27.85 11.75 -10.10
C ASP A 543 -27.96 11.68 -11.64
N ARG A 544 -29.11 12.10 -12.20
CA ARG A 544 -29.43 12.17 -13.63
C ARG A 544 -29.16 13.56 -14.20
N ASP A 545 -27.97 14.12 -13.96
CA ASP A 545 -27.58 15.51 -14.25
C ASP A 545 -27.76 15.93 -15.73
N ALA A 546 -27.49 15.02 -16.69
CA ALA A 546 -27.70 15.30 -18.11
C ALA A 546 -29.18 15.51 -18.45
N LEU A 547 -30.06 14.66 -17.89
CA LEU A 547 -31.51 14.82 -18.02
C LEU A 547 -32.00 16.04 -17.25
N ALA A 548 -31.33 16.43 -16.16
CA ALA A 548 -31.63 17.67 -15.44
C ALA A 548 -31.34 18.90 -16.32
N LEU A 549 -30.19 18.95 -16.99
CA LEU A 549 -29.89 20.01 -17.96
C LEU A 549 -30.82 19.97 -19.17
N ASP A 550 -31.18 18.80 -19.69
CA ASP A 550 -32.16 18.69 -20.80
C ASP A 550 -33.55 19.14 -20.36
N SER A 551 -33.92 18.87 -19.10
CA SER A 551 -35.13 19.40 -18.49
C SER A 551 -35.08 20.93 -18.44
N LEU A 552 -33.97 21.55 -18.02
CA LEU A 552 -33.81 23.01 -18.03
C LEU A 552 -33.77 23.61 -19.45
N ARG A 553 -33.06 22.98 -20.39
CA ARG A 553 -32.90 23.43 -21.78
C ARG A 553 -34.16 23.24 -22.62
N ALA A 554 -35.11 22.43 -22.14
CA ALA A 554 -36.46 22.37 -22.71
C ALA A 554 -37.20 23.72 -22.61
N VAL A 555 -36.68 24.67 -21.84
CA VAL A 555 -37.12 26.06 -21.81
C VAL A 555 -36.01 27.03 -22.23
N PRO A 556 -36.32 28.11 -22.98
CA PRO A 556 -35.30 29.04 -23.47
C PRO A 556 -34.50 29.68 -22.33
N GLN A 557 -33.18 29.80 -22.46
CA GLN A 557 -32.31 30.40 -21.43
C GLN A 557 -32.77 31.79 -20.96
N ALA A 558 -33.40 32.56 -21.84
CA ALA A 558 -33.94 33.87 -21.49
C ALA A 558 -35.04 33.83 -20.39
N THR A 559 -35.66 32.67 -20.13
CA THR A 559 -36.74 32.50 -19.14
C THR A 559 -36.26 31.82 -17.85
N TRP A 560 -34.96 31.62 -17.70
CA TRP A 560 -34.41 30.94 -16.54
C TRP A 560 -34.30 31.88 -15.36
N SER A 561 -34.67 31.38 -14.17
CA SER A 561 -34.43 32.09 -12.93
C SER A 561 -32.94 32.12 -12.60
N ALA A 562 -32.52 32.99 -11.69
CA ALA A 562 -31.16 32.93 -11.16
C ALA A 562 -30.86 31.55 -10.54
N ASP A 563 -31.86 30.86 -9.97
CA ASP A 563 -31.70 29.49 -9.46
C ASP A 563 -31.61 28.44 -10.57
N MET A 564 -32.20 28.68 -11.74
CA MET A 564 -32.05 27.82 -12.90
C MET A 564 -30.76 28.10 -13.66
N HIS A 565 -30.31 29.35 -13.72
CA HIS A 565 -28.97 29.71 -14.18
C HIS A 565 -27.91 29.26 -13.19
N ALA A 566 -28.19 29.29 -11.88
CA ALA A 566 -27.31 28.75 -10.86
C ALA A 566 -27.39 27.23 -10.82
N LEU A 567 -28.53 26.60 -11.11
CA LEU A 567 -28.64 25.17 -11.30
C LEU A 567 -27.95 24.76 -12.58
N GLU A 568 -28.10 25.49 -13.69
CA GLU A 568 -27.31 25.22 -14.90
C GLU A 568 -25.85 25.43 -14.59
N GLN A 569 -25.40 26.56 -14.05
CA GLN A 569 -23.99 26.78 -13.72
C GLN A 569 -23.48 25.73 -12.73
N ARG A 570 -24.28 25.30 -11.75
CA ARG A 570 -23.88 24.27 -10.77
C ARG A 570 -23.89 22.88 -11.36
N VAL A 571 -24.91 22.49 -12.12
CA VAL A 571 -25.03 21.18 -12.79
C VAL A 571 -24.06 21.11 -13.96
N GLN A 572 -23.87 22.18 -14.72
CA GLN A 572 -22.85 22.30 -15.77
C GLN A 572 -21.46 22.27 -15.15
N ARG A 573 -21.16 23.02 -14.08
CA ARG A 573 -19.89 22.92 -13.36
C ARG A 573 -19.71 21.53 -12.75
N ARG A 574 -20.75 20.92 -12.19
CA ARG A 574 -20.70 19.56 -11.62
C ARG A 574 -20.52 18.52 -12.71
N MET A 575 -21.16 18.65 -13.87
CA MET A 575 -20.99 17.77 -15.02
C MET A 575 -19.63 17.98 -15.67
N THR A 576 -19.12 19.21 -15.76
CA THR A 576 -17.77 19.52 -16.24
C THR A 576 -16.73 18.98 -15.25
N LEU A 577 -16.94 19.16 -13.94
CA LEU A 577 -16.08 18.63 -12.90
C LEU A 577 -16.16 17.10 -12.83
N ALA A 578 -17.34 16.49 -12.93
CA ALA A 578 -17.56 15.05 -12.94
C ALA A 578 -17.00 14.43 -14.23
N SER A 579 -17.16 15.09 -15.37
CA SER A 579 -16.52 14.69 -16.63
C SER A 579 -15.01 14.83 -16.53
N ALA A 580 -14.49 15.92 -15.95
CA ALA A 580 -13.05 16.11 -15.73
C ALA A 580 -12.51 15.06 -14.74
N GLN A 581 -13.22 14.77 -13.66
CA GLN A 581 -12.88 13.73 -12.68
C GLN A 581 -13.01 12.33 -13.27
N GLN A 582 -13.98 12.08 -14.14
CA GLN A 582 -14.14 10.82 -14.86
C GLN A 582 -13.02 10.64 -15.89
N LEU A 583 -12.68 11.68 -16.65
CA LEU A 583 -11.53 11.70 -17.54
C LEU A 583 -10.23 11.49 -16.74
N GLN A 584 -10.10 12.12 -15.58
CA GLN A 584 -8.97 11.93 -14.66
C GLN A 584 -8.90 10.48 -14.15
N ALA A 585 -10.03 9.89 -13.76
CA ALA A 585 -10.13 8.49 -13.33
C ALA A 585 -9.88 7.49 -14.48
N GLN A 586 -10.17 7.89 -15.72
CA GLN A 586 -9.84 7.14 -16.94
C GLN A 586 -8.37 7.34 -17.40
N GLY A 587 -7.57 8.10 -16.66
CA GLY A 587 -6.18 8.42 -17.01
C GLY A 587 -6.01 9.46 -18.13
N ARG A 588 -7.11 10.07 -18.60
CA ARG A 588 -7.14 11.11 -19.64
C ARG A 588 -6.97 12.52 -19.05
N SER A 589 -5.92 12.70 -18.25
CA SER A 589 -5.70 13.93 -17.48
C SER A 589 -5.55 15.20 -18.31
N ALA A 590 -4.97 15.10 -19.51
CA ALA A 590 -4.80 16.27 -20.38
C ALA A 590 -6.15 16.85 -20.83
N GLU A 591 -7.11 15.97 -21.12
CA GLU A 591 -8.47 16.34 -21.53
C GLU A 591 -9.29 16.87 -20.35
N ALA A 592 -9.14 16.27 -19.17
CA ALA A 592 -9.73 16.76 -17.93
C ALA A 592 -9.28 18.18 -17.59
N THR A 593 -7.98 18.44 -17.72
CA THR A 593 -7.37 19.74 -17.45
C THR A 593 -7.86 20.78 -18.46
N ALA A 594 -7.82 20.45 -19.76
CA ALA A 594 -8.31 21.32 -20.83
C ALA A 594 -9.80 21.68 -20.67
N LEU A 595 -10.62 20.74 -20.18
CA LEU A 595 -12.04 20.95 -19.94
C LEU A 595 -12.29 22.00 -18.83
N LEU A 596 -11.55 21.92 -17.70
CA LEU A 596 -11.66 22.91 -16.62
C LEU A 596 -11.05 24.27 -17.00
N GLU A 597 -9.92 24.29 -17.71
CA GLU A 597 -9.31 25.52 -18.23
C GLU A 597 -10.26 26.27 -19.19
N ALA A 598 -10.95 25.53 -20.08
CA ALA A 598 -11.95 26.10 -20.98
C ALA A 598 -13.19 26.63 -20.25
N GLY A 599 -13.58 26.03 -19.11
CA GLY A 599 -14.62 26.56 -18.22
C GLY A 599 -14.18 27.86 -17.54
N LEU A 600 -12.95 27.89 -17.01
CA LEU A 600 -12.35 29.09 -16.42
C LEU A 600 -12.25 30.26 -17.42
N ALA A 601 -11.89 29.99 -18.68
CA ALA A 601 -11.81 31.00 -19.73
C ALA A 601 -13.18 31.61 -20.09
N ARG A 602 -14.27 30.87 -19.92
CA ARG A 602 -15.66 31.32 -20.13
C ARG A 602 -16.27 32.01 -18.92
N GLY A 603 -15.52 32.15 -17.82
CA GLY A 603 -16.01 32.73 -16.57
C GLY A 603 -16.87 31.77 -15.73
N GLU A 604 -16.88 30.47 -16.05
CA GLU A 604 -17.67 29.44 -15.35
C GLU A 604 -16.91 28.80 -14.16
N GLY A 605 -15.67 29.23 -13.91
CA GLY A 605 -14.78 28.65 -12.91
C GLY A 605 -14.56 29.51 -11.66
N SER A 606 -14.04 28.88 -10.61
CA SER A 606 -13.82 29.45 -9.28
C SER A 606 -12.34 29.39 -8.86
N PRO A 607 -11.91 30.16 -7.84
CA PRO A 607 -10.59 30.00 -7.23
C PRO A 607 -10.29 28.57 -6.76
N ASP A 608 -11.32 27.79 -6.41
CA ASP A 608 -11.15 26.40 -5.99
C ASP A 608 -10.95 25.46 -7.19
N ASP A 609 -11.49 25.78 -8.37
CA ASP A 609 -11.17 25.06 -9.60
C ASP A 609 -9.71 25.33 -10.03
N LEU A 610 -9.19 26.54 -9.75
CA LEU A 610 -7.77 26.85 -9.90
C LEU A 610 -6.90 26.11 -8.89
N MET A 611 -7.32 25.98 -7.63
CA MET A 611 -6.63 25.16 -6.63
C MET A 611 -6.62 23.69 -7.05
N LEU A 612 -7.74 23.15 -7.54
CA LEU A 612 -7.83 21.77 -8.02
C LEU A 612 -6.91 21.53 -9.22
N LEU A 613 -6.87 22.46 -10.18
CA LEU A 613 -5.92 22.41 -11.31
C LEU A 613 -4.47 22.51 -10.83
N ALA A 614 -4.20 23.32 -9.82
CA ALA A 614 -2.87 23.43 -9.22
C ALA A 614 -2.44 22.12 -8.57
N ASP A 615 -3.34 21.49 -7.81
CA ASP A 615 -3.10 20.21 -7.15
C ASP A 615 -2.94 19.07 -8.17
N TRP A 616 -3.75 19.04 -9.24
CA TRP A 616 -3.59 18.08 -10.34
C TRP A 616 -2.30 18.27 -11.12
N ALA A 617 -1.87 19.51 -11.32
CA ALA A 617 -0.57 19.79 -11.94
C ALA A 617 0.58 19.38 -11.03
N ALA A 618 0.51 19.68 -9.72
CA ALA A 618 1.51 19.29 -8.74
C ALA A 618 1.63 17.75 -8.61
N ALA A 619 0.49 17.04 -8.56
CA ALA A 619 0.47 15.57 -8.49
C ALA A 619 1.05 14.89 -9.74
N ARG A 620 1.03 15.57 -10.91
CA ARG A 620 1.63 15.09 -12.17
C ARG A 620 3.08 15.55 -12.35
N GLY A 621 3.66 16.24 -11.38
CA GLY A 621 5.01 16.81 -11.48
C GLY A 621 5.11 18.05 -12.38
N GLU A 622 4.00 18.62 -12.83
CA GLU A 622 3.95 19.85 -13.64
C GLU A 622 4.03 21.11 -12.76
N HIS A 623 5.07 21.22 -11.95
CA HIS A 623 5.22 22.24 -10.92
C HIS A 623 5.13 23.69 -11.47
N GLY A 624 5.63 23.94 -12.69
CA GLY A 624 5.50 25.25 -13.35
C GLY A 624 4.06 25.67 -13.62
N LYS A 625 3.20 24.72 -14.04
CA LYS A 625 1.78 24.98 -14.25
C LYS A 625 1.06 25.13 -12.91
N ALA A 626 1.36 24.27 -11.93
CA ALA A 626 0.81 24.36 -10.58
C ALA A 626 1.07 25.75 -9.98
N ARG A 627 2.32 26.24 -10.08
CA ARG A 627 2.72 27.58 -9.67
C ARG A 627 1.93 28.68 -10.35
N SER A 628 1.68 28.56 -11.66
CA SER A 628 0.86 29.55 -12.40
C SER A 628 -0.59 29.60 -11.89
N TYR A 629 -1.16 28.46 -11.53
CA TYR A 629 -2.51 28.37 -10.96
C TYR A 629 -2.56 28.98 -9.56
N TYR A 630 -1.63 28.62 -8.67
CA TYR A 630 -1.54 29.22 -7.35
C TYR A 630 -1.34 30.75 -7.42
N GLN A 631 -0.54 31.25 -8.37
CA GLN A 631 -0.37 32.69 -8.57
C GLN A 631 -1.67 33.38 -8.99
N ARG A 632 -2.46 32.76 -9.87
CA ARG A 632 -3.80 33.29 -10.25
C ARG A 632 -4.76 33.29 -9.07
N VAL A 633 -4.70 32.27 -8.19
CA VAL A 633 -5.43 32.27 -6.92
C VAL A 633 -4.98 33.45 -6.05
N LEU A 634 -3.67 33.72 -5.96
CA LEU A 634 -3.15 34.85 -5.19
C LEU A 634 -3.46 36.23 -5.80
N VAL A 635 -3.72 36.32 -7.11
CA VAL A 635 -4.24 37.56 -7.72
C VAL A 635 -5.67 37.83 -7.24
N ALA A 636 -6.52 36.80 -7.22
CA ALA A 636 -7.89 36.91 -6.72
C ALA A 636 -7.97 37.01 -5.18
N GLN A 637 -7.04 36.37 -4.47
CA GLN A 637 -7.00 36.24 -3.01
C GLN A 637 -5.55 36.35 -2.48
N PRO A 638 -4.97 37.57 -2.41
CA PRO A 638 -3.55 37.78 -2.04
C PRO A 638 -3.14 37.27 -0.66
N GLY A 639 -4.10 37.10 0.24
CA GLY A 639 -3.90 36.63 1.62
C GLY A 639 -3.99 35.11 1.81
N ARG A 640 -4.27 34.33 0.76
CA ARG A 640 -4.55 32.89 0.87
C ARG A 640 -3.27 32.08 1.17
N PRO A 641 -3.09 31.51 2.39
CA PRO A 641 -1.81 30.97 2.84
C PRO A 641 -1.43 29.62 2.19
N ASP A 642 -2.41 28.78 1.87
CA ASP A 642 -2.30 27.52 1.12
C ASP A 642 -1.79 27.74 -0.30
N ALA A 643 -2.30 28.77 -1.01
CA ALA A 643 -1.78 29.12 -2.33
C ALA A 643 -0.33 29.64 -2.28
N ARG A 644 0.04 30.39 -1.22
CA ARG A 644 1.46 30.83 -1.03
C ARG A 644 2.39 29.65 -0.78
N LEU A 645 1.97 28.71 0.06
CA LEU A 645 2.72 27.47 0.29
C LEU A 645 2.83 26.63 -0.98
N GLY A 646 1.77 26.51 -1.76
CA GLY A 646 1.79 25.81 -3.06
C GLY A 646 2.79 26.41 -4.07
N VAL A 647 2.95 27.74 -4.10
CA VAL A 647 4.02 28.40 -4.89
C VAL A 647 5.41 28.04 -4.38
N MET A 648 5.62 27.97 -3.05
CA MET A 648 6.90 27.58 -2.46
C MET A 648 7.24 26.11 -2.74
N GLU A 649 6.29 25.20 -2.55
CA GLU A 649 6.45 23.78 -2.84
C GLU A 649 6.74 23.54 -4.32
N SER A 650 6.05 24.26 -5.22
CA SER A 650 6.32 24.19 -6.66
C SER A 650 7.73 24.68 -6.98
N ALA A 651 8.21 25.76 -6.35
CA ALA A 651 9.57 26.25 -6.55
C ALA A 651 10.64 25.28 -6.02
N VAL A 652 10.39 24.62 -4.88
CA VAL A 652 11.25 23.57 -4.34
C VAL A 652 11.34 22.39 -5.30
N ALA A 653 10.20 21.92 -5.80
CA ALA A 653 10.15 20.79 -6.72
C ALA A 653 10.75 21.10 -8.11
N GLU A 654 10.72 22.36 -8.55
CA GLU A 654 11.46 22.84 -9.73
C GLU A 654 12.99 22.98 -9.49
N GLY A 655 13.48 22.73 -8.28
CA GLY A 655 14.88 22.94 -7.89
C GLY A 655 15.27 24.41 -7.70
N ASN A 656 14.31 25.34 -7.76
CA ASN A 656 14.54 26.77 -7.55
C ASN A 656 14.54 27.12 -6.05
N LEU A 657 15.49 26.56 -5.32
CA LEU A 657 15.63 26.70 -3.87
C LEU A 657 15.84 28.16 -3.44
N GLN A 658 16.51 28.97 -4.27
CA GLN A 658 16.72 30.39 -3.99
C GLN A 658 15.41 31.18 -3.99
N GLN A 659 14.50 30.90 -4.94
CA GLN A 659 13.19 31.55 -4.97
C GLN A 659 12.34 31.16 -3.77
N ALA A 660 12.31 29.86 -3.41
CA ALA A 660 11.61 29.39 -2.21
C ALA A 660 12.16 30.04 -0.93
N ARG A 661 13.49 30.11 -0.78
CA ARG A 661 14.16 30.79 0.34
C ARG A 661 13.83 32.29 0.40
N HIS A 662 13.81 32.98 -0.75
CA HIS A 662 13.41 34.39 -0.81
C HIS A 662 11.96 34.59 -0.35
N MET A 663 11.01 33.79 -0.84
CA MET A 663 9.60 33.92 -0.47
C MET A 663 9.34 33.70 1.02
N LEU A 664 10.03 32.75 1.64
CA LEU A 664 10.00 32.56 3.10
C LEU A 664 10.60 33.74 3.85
N GLY A 665 11.67 34.35 3.34
CA GLY A 665 12.27 35.57 3.90
C GLY A 665 11.39 36.81 3.79
N VAL A 666 10.54 36.91 2.76
CA VAL A 666 9.58 38.02 2.62
C VAL A 666 8.42 37.88 3.61
N LYS A 667 7.73 36.74 3.59
CA LYS A 667 6.62 36.47 4.51
C LYS A 667 6.32 34.97 4.60
N VAL A 668 6.60 34.39 5.75
CA VAL A 668 6.22 33.01 6.07
C VAL A 668 4.70 32.86 6.05
N PRO A 669 4.13 31.88 5.33
CA PRO A 669 2.70 31.58 5.38
C PRO A 669 2.28 31.27 6.82
N GLN A 670 1.25 31.95 7.29
CA GLN A 670 0.69 31.71 8.61
C GLN A 670 -0.56 30.86 8.46
N PHE A 671 -0.51 29.67 9.03
CA PHE A 671 -1.62 28.74 9.11
C PHE A 671 -2.23 28.79 10.50
N ALA A 672 -3.51 28.44 10.61
CA ALA A 672 -4.14 28.26 11.91
C ALA A 672 -3.42 27.15 12.69
N ALA A 673 -3.43 27.23 14.03
CA ALA A 673 -2.68 26.30 14.89
C ALA A 673 -3.16 24.84 14.77
N ASP A 674 -4.38 24.64 14.28
CA ASP A 674 -5.04 23.37 13.99
C ASP A 674 -4.79 22.85 12.55
N ASP A 675 -4.23 23.66 11.65
CA ASP A 675 -3.86 23.24 10.30
C ASP A 675 -2.49 22.55 10.29
N GLY A 676 -2.42 21.44 11.02
CA GLY A 676 -1.19 20.64 11.18
C GLY A 676 -0.66 20.13 9.84
N ASN A 677 -1.52 19.90 8.84
CA ASN A 677 -1.07 19.46 7.52
C ASN A 677 -0.33 20.57 6.76
N ALA A 678 -0.84 21.80 6.74
CA ALA A 678 -0.14 22.91 6.09
C ALA A 678 1.15 23.31 6.82
N GLN A 679 1.16 23.26 8.15
CA GLN A 679 2.38 23.51 8.94
C GLN A 679 3.43 22.41 8.75
N ARG A 680 3.03 21.14 8.61
CA ARG A 680 3.94 20.03 8.26
C ARG A 680 4.49 20.17 6.84
N ARG A 681 3.66 20.56 5.87
CA ARG A 681 4.10 20.91 4.50
C ARG A 681 5.10 22.07 4.50
N LEU A 682 4.88 23.09 5.32
CA LEU A 682 5.85 24.18 5.52
C LEU A 682 7.18 23.67 6.13
N ALA A 683 7.12 22.75 7.11
CA ALA A 683 8.33 22.12 7.63
C ALA A 683 9.08 21.33 6.54
N ALA A 684 8.36 20.63 5.66
CA ALA A 684 8.97 19.93 4.51
C ALA A 684 9.67 20.90 3.55
N VAL A 685 9.12 22.10 3.32
CA VAL A 685 9.81 23.16 2.55
C VAL A 685 11.10 23.60 3.24
N TRP A 686 11.11 23.78 4.55
CA TRP A 686 12.33 24.08 5.31
C TRP A 686 13.38 22.97 5.23
N THR A 687 12.95 21.71 5.35
CA THR A 687 13.82 20.55 5.16
C THR A 687 14.45 20.53 3.77
N ALA A 688 13.67 20.79 2.72
CA ALA A 688 14.18 20.83 1.34
C ALA A 688 15.17 21.99 1.09
N LEU A 689 15.14 23.03 1.92
CA LEU A 689 16.11 24.13 1.90
C LEU A 689 17.35 23.87 2.77
N GLY A 690 17.44 22.72 3.44
CA GLY A 690 18.54 22.37 4.35
C GLY A 690 18.42 23.01 5.74
N GLU A 691 17.29 23.63 6.07
CA GLU A 691 17.05 24.31 7.35
C GLU A 691 16.46 23.34 8.39
N HIS A 692 17.14 22.22 8.65
CA HIS A 692 16.65 21.11 9.50
C HIS A 692 16.29 21.57 10.92
N ASP A 693 17.07 22.48 11.52
CA ASP A 693 16.78 23.06 12.83
C ASP A 693 15.47 23.86 12.86
N GLN A 694 15.17 24.60 11.79
CA GLN A 694 13.91 25.35 11.70
C GLN A 694 12.74 24.39 11.58
N ALA A 695 12.87 23.37 10.71
CA ALA A 695 11.87 22.31 10.55
C ALA A 695 11.63 21.57 11.88
N ALA A 696 12.68 21.11 12.56
CA ALA A 696 12.58 20.42 13.85
C ALA A 696 11.91 21.30 14.92
N ARG A 697 12.29 22.59 15.05
CA ARG A 697 11.64 23.52 15.98
C ARG A 697 10.17 23.80 15.65
N LEU A 698 9.79 23.75 14.37
CA LEU A 698 8.38 23.86 13.98
C LEU A 698 7.62 22.59 14.37
N LEU A 699 8.14 21.42 14.05
CA LEU A 699 7.52 20.14 14.41
C LEU A 699 7.43 19.96 15.93
N ASP A 700 8.46 20.35 16.70
CA ASP A 700 8.44 20.35 18.17
C ASP A 700 7.36 21.29 18.72
N ARG A 701 7.21 22.49 18.14
CA ARG A 701 6.13 23.42 18.52
C ARG A 701 4.75 22.86 18.19
N ILE A 702 4.59 22.24 17.03
CA ILE A 702 3.33 21.57 16.65
C ILE A 702 3.06 20.46 17.66
N ALA A 703 4.05 19.61 17.96
CA ALA A 703 3.91 18.48 18.88
C ALA A 703 3.57 18.93 20.31
N ALA A 704 4.14 20.04 20.78
CA ALA A 704 3.84 20.62 22.09
C ALA A 704 2.44 21.28 22.16
N GLN A 705 1.93 21.78 21.03
CA GLN A 705 0.61 22.41 20.94
C GLN A 705 -0.51 21.38 20.72
N GLN A 706 -0.17 20.20 20.21
CA GLN A 706 -1.14 19.14 20.00
C GLN A 706 -1.55 18.48 21.33
N THR A 707 -2.85 18.45 21.58
CA THR A 707 -3.44 17.75 22.73
C THR A 707 -3.64 16.26 22.48
N ARG A 708 -3.46 15.81 21.23
CA ARG A 708 -3.63 14.41 20.81
C ARG A 708 -2.29 13.84 20.31
N PRO A 709 -2.06 12.53 20.51
CA PRO A 709 -1.03 11.75 19.82
C PRO A 709 -1.04 12.00 18.30
N ASP A 710 0.14 12.27 17.72
CA ASP A 710 0.34 12.40 16.27
C ASP A 710 1.61 11.64 15.87
N PRO A 711 1.46 10.37 15.50
CA PRO A 711 2.60 9.51 15.19
C PRO A 711 3.35 9.95 13.94
N LEU A 712 2.67 10.55 12.96
CA LEU A 712 3.29 11.03 11.73
C LEU A 712 4.21 12.21 12.02
N LEU A 713 3.73 13.17 12.81
CA LEU A 713 4.52 14.33 13.22
C LEU A 713 5.78 13.91 13.99
N ARG A 714 5.67 13.00 14.95
CA ARG A 714 6.82 12.52 15.73
C ARG A 714 7.80 11.71 14.89
N ARG A 715 7.31 10.92 13.93
CA ARG A 715 8.17 10.26 12.95
C ARG A 715 8.97 11.28 12.13
N ASP A 716 8.29 12.28 11.58
CA ASP A 716 8.93 13.30 10.75
C ASP A 716 9.97 14.09 11.57
N ALA A 717 9.69 14.38 12.84
CA ALA A 717 10.66 14.97 13.76
C ALA A 717 11.84 14.03 14.07
N ALA A 718 11.59 12.74 14.29
CA ALA A 718 12.64 11.74 14.54
C ALA A 718 13.62 11.64 13.35
N ARG A 719 13.10 11.64 12.11
CA ARG A 719 13.92 11.61 10.89
C ARG A 719 14.86 12.80 10.77
N LEU A 720 14.43 13.99 11.19
CA LEU A 720 15.25 15.20 11.12
C LEU A 720 16.42 15.17 12.10
N VAL A 721 16.27 14.53 13.25
CA VAL A 721 17.32 14.49 14.28
C VAL A 721 18.11 13.17 14.29
N ALA A 722 17.73 12.18 13.49
CA ALA A 722 18.35 10.85 13.48
C ALA A 722 19.85 10.85 13.18
N GLN A 723 20.33 11.80 12.37
CA GLN A 723 21.75 11.92 12.06
C GLN A 723 22.55 12.55 13.21
N ASP A 724 22.05 13.64 13.80
CA ASP A 724 22.79 14.41 14.80
C ASP A 724 22.63 13.86 16.24
N ASP A 725 21.44 13.33 16.54
CA ASP A 725 21.09 12.78 17.86
C ASP A 725 20.25 11.50 17.71
N PRO A 726 20.90 10.36 17.43
CA PRO A 726 20.21 9.08 17.22
C PRO A 726 19.48 8.58 18.47
N GLN A 727 19.91 8.97 19.67
CA GLN A 727 19.20 8.60 20.91
C GLN A 727 17.88 9.34 21.01
N ARG A 728 17.89 10.67 20.79
CA ARG A 728 16.66 11.45 20.73
C ARG A 728 15.74 10.99 19.60
N ALA A 729 16.29 10.61 18.45
CA ALA A 729 15.49 10.04 17.36
C ALA A 729 14.82 8.72 17.77
N LEU A 730 15.53 7.81 18.44
CA LEU A 730 14.94 6.57 18.96
C LEU A 730 13.89 6.83 20.04
N ASP A 731 14.06 7.85 20.89
CA ASP A 731 13.04 8.26 21.86
C ASP A 731 11.79 8.82 21.17
N LEU A 732 11.98 9.64 20.13
CA LEU A 732 10.90 10.16 19.29
C LEU A 732 10.20 9.04 18.51
N TYR A 733 10.95 8.07 17.98
CA TYR A 733 10.38 6.88 17.33
C TYR A 733 9.63 6.00 18.33
N ALA A 734 10.14 5.80 19.55
CA ALA A 734 9.43 5.08 20.61
C ALA A 734 8.11 5.79 20.95
N ALA A 735 8.13 7.12 21.08
CA ALA A 735 6.94 7.92 21.31
C ALA A 735 5.97 7.92 20.11
N ALA A 736 6.48 7.91 18.88
CA ALA A 736 5.69 7.82 17.65
C ALA A 736 5.07 6.43 17.49
N MET A 737 5.83 5.37 17.80
CA MET A 737 5.34 4.00 17.85
C MET A 737 4.31 3.82 18.94
N ALA A 738 4.45 4.45 20.11
CA ALA A 738 3.43 4.40 21.15
C ALA A 738 2.17 5.19 20.76
N ASP A 739 2.30 6.32 20.05
CA ASP A 739 1.17 7.08 19.50
C ASP A 739 0.43 6.33 18.38
N ALA A 740 1.18 5.63 17.52
CA ALA A 740 0.66 4.67 16.56
C ALA A 740 0.33 3.34 17.24
N GLN A 741 0.44 3.26 18.56
CA GLN A 741 0.11 2.12 19.39
C GLN A 741 0.70 0.78 18.85
N LEU A 742 1.93 0.86 18.37
CA LEU A 742 2.81 -0.25 17.99
C LEU A 742 3.71 -0.66 19.16
N LEU A 743 3.86 0.22 20.17
CA LEU A 743 4.68 0.03 21.37
C LEU A 743 3.86 0.40 22.63
N ASP A 744 4.02 -0.34 23.73
CA ASP A 744 3.40 0.01 25.00
C ASP A 744 3.97 1.34 25.54
N ARG A 745 3.12 2.26 26.03
CA ARG A 745 3.57 3.53 26.62
C ARG A 745 4.51 3.33 27.80
N ALA A 746 4.41 2.22 28.54
CA ALA A 746 5.34 1.88 29.62
C ALA A 746 6.78 1.65 29.13
N ALA A 747 6.96 1.32 27.84
CA ALA A 747 8.26 1.09 27.21
C ALA A 747 8.90 2.35 26.61
N VAL A 748 8.28 3.54 26.77
CA VAL A 748 8.77 4.80 26.18
C VAL A 748 9.67 5.59 27.13
N ALA A 749 9.41 5.56 28.44
CA ALA A 749 10.13 6.37 29.42
C ALA A 749 10.25 5.65 30.79
N PRO A 750 11.41 5.05 31.14
CA PRO A 750 12.60 4.92 30.29
C PRO A 750 12.35 4.01 29.08
N ARG A 751 13.06 4.26 27.97
CA ARG A 751 12.94 3.47 26.74
C ARG A 751 13.36 2.03 26.98
N ASP A 752 12.49 1.07 26.66
CA ASP A 752 12.82 -0.36 26.64
C ASP A 752 13.24 -0.76 25.22
N ASP A 753 14.55 -0.78 24.97
CA ASP A 753 15.17 -1.11 23.68
C ASP A 753 14.80 -2.52 23.19
N ARG A 754 14.53 -3.46 24.12
CA ARG A 754 14.10 -4.81 23.76
C ARG A 754 12.67 -4.80 23.24
N ALA A 755 11.78 -4.06 23.88
CA ALA A 755 10.40 -3.89 23.41
C ALA A 755 10.35 -3.10 22.09
N LEU A 756 11.18 -2.06 21.97
CA LEU A 756 11.25 -1.22 20.77
C LEU A 756 11.77 -1.99 19.55
N THR A 757 12.88 -2.73 19.69
CA THR A 757 13.39 -3.57 18.59
C THR A 757 12.42 -4.71 18.25
N LEU A 758 11.72 -5.29 19.23
CA LEU A 758 10.65 -6.26 18.93
C LEU A 758 9.48 -5.60 18.17
N ALA A 759 9.15 -4.35 18.50
CA ALA A 759 8.11 -3.57 17.84
C ALA A 759 8.54 -3.05 16.46
N SER A 760 9.83 -3.05 16.09
CA SER A 760 10.32 -2.61 14.76
C SER A 760 10.11 -3.63 13.65
N ARG A 761 9.56 -4.81 13.96
CA ARG A 761 9.36 -5.88 13.00
C ARG A 761 8.22 -5.59 12.05
N GLU A 762 8.51 -5.53 10.76
CA GLU A 762 7.50 -5.40 9.70
C GLU A 762 6.45 -6.51 9.80
N ARG A 763 5.19 -6.16 9.52
CA ARG A 763 4.07 -7.11 9.48
C ARG A 763 3.25 -6.91 8.21
N ASP A 764 2.68 -8.00 7.71
CA ASP A 764 1.75 -7.95 6.59
C ASP A 764 0.50 -7.15 7.00
N GLY A 765 0.08 -6.22 6.15
CA GLY A 765 -1.05 -5.33 6.43
C GLY A 765 -0.71 -4.07 7.23
N ASP A 766 0.55 -3.86 7.65
CA ASP A 766 0.98 -2.55 8.17
C ASP A 766 0.61 -1.46 7.14
N ASP A 767 -0.04 -0.39 7.59
CA ASP A 767 -0.22 0.79 6.76
C ASP A 767 1.13 1.46 6.45
N TRP A 768 1.11 2.47 5.59
CA TRP A 768 2.34 3.14 5.17
C TRP A 768 3.12 3.76 6.35
N LEU A 769 2.44 4.22 7.41
CA LEU A 769 3.05 4.89 8.55
C LEU A 769 3.65 3.88 9.52
N ALA A 770 2.92 2.82 9.86
CA ALA A 770 3.42 1.73 10.69
C ALA A 770 4.63 1.06 10.05
N ARG A 771 4.57 0.78 8.74
CA ARG A 771 5.69 0.24 7.97
C ARG A 771 6.90 1.19 8.00
N SER A 772 6.65 2.48 7.80
CA SER A 772 7.68 3.51 7.87
C SER A 772 8.34 3.58 9.25
N LEU A 773 7.56 3.63 10.34
CA LEU A 773 8.08 3.66 11.70
C LEU A 773 8.92 2.42 12.02
N ARG A 774 8.40 1.23 11.69
CA ARG A 774 9.08 -0.05 11.88
C ARG A 774 10.41 -0.09 11.13
N SER A 775 10.40 0.28 9.85
CA SER A 775 11.58 0.34 8.99
C SER A 775 12.61 1.36 9.48
N ASP A 776 12.18 2.57 9.87
CA ASP A 776 13.07 3.62 10.36
C ASP A 776 13.77 3.19 11.68
N VAL A 777 13.04 2.57 12.60
CA VAL A 777 13.61 2.03 13.85
C VAL A 777 14.55 0.86 13.57
N ASP A 778 14.16 -0.09 12.72
CA ASP A 778 15.00 -1.24 12.34
C ASP A 778 16.32 -0.76 11.71
N ALA A 779 16.25 0.17 10.76
CA ALA A 779 17.41 0.75 10.09
C ALA A 779 18.32 1.50 11.07
N LEU A 780 17.77 2.39 11.91
CA LEU A 780 18.57 3.18 12.84
C LEU A 780 19.26 2.29 13.90
N TYR A 781 18.57 1.28 14.43
CA TYR A 781 19.19 0.33 15.35
C TYR A 781 20.30 -0.49 14.70
N ARG A 782 20.07 -1.04 13.50
CA ARG A 782 21.12 -1.80 12.79
C ARG A 782 22.32 -0.94 12.47
N GLN A 783 22.12 0.30 12.03
CA GLN A 783 23.19 1.24 11.73
C GLN A 783 24.02 1.58 12.96
N ARG A 784 23.43 1.58 14.17
CA ARG A 784 24.12 1.87 15.44
C ARG A 784 24.73 0.64 16.12
N ASN A 785 24.27 -0.57 15.80
CA ASN A 785 24.67 -1.75 16.56
C ASN A 785 26.03 -2.29 16.09
N THR A 786 27.03 -2.16 16.95
CA THR A 786 28.32 -2.84 16.76
C THR A 786 28.12 -4.34 16.85
N HIS A 787 28.63 -5.10 15.88
CA HIS A 787 28.50 -6.55 15.88
C HIS A 787 29.77 -7.24 15.36
N VAL A 788 29.99 -8.45 15.86
CA VAL A 788 31.14 -9.29 15.52
C VAL A 788 30.62 -10.62 15.01
N THR A 789 31.11 -11.05 13.85
CA THR A 789 30.75 -12.33 13.23
C THR A 789 32.00 -13.20 13.08
N LEU A 790 31.95 -14.42 13.61
CA LEU A 790 32.94 -15.46 13.38
C LEU A 790 32.33 -16.53 12.48
N MET A 791 32.90 -16.73 11.30
CA MET A 791 32.48 -17.74 10.33
C MET A 791 33.59 -18.75 10.09
N HIS A 792 33.22 -20.02 9.98
CA HIS A 792 34.06 -21.07 9.45
C HIS A 792 33.41 -21.62 8.17
N ASP A 793 34.20 -21.73 7.12
CA ASP A 793 33.78 -22.13 5.78
C ASP A 793 34.72 -23.22 5.25
N TYR A 794 34.12 -24.26 4.69
CA TYR A 794 34.81 -25.40 4.10
C TYR A 794 34.38 -25.55 2.65
N GLY A 795 35.30 -25.28 1.71
CA GLY A 795 35.07 -25.45 0.28
C GLY A 795 35.79 -26.66 -0.28
N TRP A 796 35.21 -27.30 -1.29
CA TRP A 796 35.80 -28.44 -1.99
C TRP A 796 35.47 -28.38 -3.49
N ARG A 797 36.42 -28.90 -4.28
CA ARG A 797 36.35 -29.10 -5.72
C ARG A 797 37.16 -30.34 -6.07
N GLU A 798 36.51 -31.50 -6.08
CA GLU A 798 37.15 -32.82 -6.28
C GLU A 798 36.65 -33.53 -7.56
N ASP A 799 35.43 -33.25 -8.01
CA ASP A 799 34.74 -34.05 -9.05
C ASP A 799 35.26 -33.80 -10.49
N ASP A 800 36.00 -32.71 -10.73
CA ASP A 800 36.52 -32.28 -12.05
C ASP A 800 38.01 -31.85 -12.02
N GLY A 801 38.70 -32.08 -10.90
CA GLY A 801 40.06 -31.59 -10.65
C GLY A 801 41.17 -32.64 -10.87
N THR A 802 42.40 -32.18 -11.08
CA THR A 802 43.62 -33.00 -11.11
C THR A 802 44.43 -32.78 -9.83
N PRO A 803 44.75 -33.85 -9.08
CA PRO A 803 45.55 -33.75 -7.85
C PRO A 803 46.88 -33.03 -8.06
N GLY A 804 47.22 -32.16 -7.13
CA GLY A 804 48.40 -31.30 -7.13
C GLY A 804 48.27 -30.02 -7.97
N THR A 805 47.18 -29.82 -8.71
CA THR A 805 47.00 -28.64 -9.60
C THR A 805 45.62 -27.98 -9.44
N SER A 806 44.57 -28.56 -10.02
CA SER A 806 43.23 -27.97 -10.12
C SER A 806 42.22 -28.49 -9.10
N GLU A 807 42.48 -29.64 -8.49
CA GLU A 807 41.75 -30.08 -7.29
C GLU A 807 42.01 -29.08 -6.15
N LEU A 808 40.99 -28.77 -5.36
CA LEU A 808 41.13 -27.79 -4.28
C LEU A 808 40.15 -28.05 -3.14
N SER A 809 40.68 -28.22 -1.93
CA SER A 809 39.93 -28.04 -0.69
C SER A 809 40.40 -26.76 0.02
N THR A 810 39.46 -26.04 0.61
CA THR A 810 39.72 -24.79 1.32
C THR A 810 39.09 -24.80 2.70
N GLN A 811 39.84 -24.29 3.68
CA GLN A 811 39.40 -24.13 5.05
C GLN A 811 39.60 -22.67 5.46
N SER A 812 38.50 -21.94 5.57
CA SER A 812 38.51 -20.51 5.81
C SER A 812 37.87 -20.19 7.17
N THR A 813 38.56 -19.42 8.01
CA THR A 813 37.99 -18.87 9.25
C THR A 813 38.03 -17.35 9.18
N LEU A 814 36.87 -16.71 9.24
CA LEU A 814 36.70 -15.29 9.04
C LEU A 814 36.15 -14.66 10.31
N LEU A 815 36.88 -13.69 10.86
CA LEU A 815 36.44 -12.84 11.95
C LEU A 815 36.23 -11.43 11.41
N HIS A 816 35.02 -10.91 11.55
CA HIS A 816 34.62 -9.60 11.04
C HIS A 816 33.92 -8.79 12.13
N ALA A 817 34.31 -7.54 12.29
CA ALA A 817 33.72 -6.62 13.26
C ALA A 817 33.26 -5.34 12.55
N ASP A 818 32.00 -4.98 12.73
CA ASP A 818 31.37 -3.78 12.19
C ASP A 818 31.04 -2.81 13.32
N THR A 819 31.33 -1.53 13.14
CA THR A 819 31.02 -0.48 14.12
C THR A 819 30.56 0.81 13.44
N PRO A 820 29.55 1.52 13.96
CA PRO A 820 29.09 2.77 13.38
C PRO A 820 30.17 3.85 13.47
N TRP A 821 30.39 4.59 12.39
CA TRP A 821 31.31 5.72 12.37
C TRP A 821 30.87 6.79 11.37
N GLN A 822 30.59 7.98 11.90
CA GLN A 822 29.97 9.10 11.16
C GLN A 822 28.66 8.64 10.47
N GLU A 823 28.50 8.92 9.18
CA GLU A 823 27.30 8.57 8.40
C GLU A 823 27.31 7.11 7.87
N GLY A 824 28.26 6.26 8.31
CA GLY A 824 28.43 4.90 7.80
C GLY A 824 28.92 3.91 8.86
N THR A 825 29.45 2.78 8.40
CA THR A 825 29.96 1.67 9.22
C THR A 825 31.43 1.43 8.89
N ALA A 826 32.30 1.54 9.89
CA ALA A 826 33.67 1.07 9.80
C ALA A 826 33.73 -0.43 10.08
N PHE A 827 34.64 -1.14 9.42
CA PHE A 827 34.85 -2.55 9.69
C PHE A 827 36.32 -2.93 9.81
N ALA A 828 36.56 -4.02 10.54
CA ALA A 828 37.85 -4.70 10.60
C ALA A 828 37.67 -6.20 10.40
N ARG A 829 38.55 -6.80 9.59
CA ARG A 829 38.43 -8.19 9.17
C ARG A 829 39.76 -8.93 9.21
N VAL A 830 39.69 -10.17 9.68
CA VAL A 830 40.77 -11.15 9.64
C VAL A 830 40.24 -12.44 9.05
N GLU A 831 40.87 -12.93 7.99
CA GLU A 831 40.56 -14.23 7.41
C GLU A 831 41.80 -15.12 7.51
N ARG A 832 41.64 -16.36 7.95
CA ARG A 832 42.68 -17.39 7.88
C ARG A 832 42.24 -18.42 6.86
N ILE A 833 42.97 -18.55 5.76
CA ILE A 833 42.59 -19.41 4.65
C ILE A 833 43.69 -20.43 4.41
N GLY A 834 43.34 -21.70 4.65
CA GLY A 834 44.11 -22.86 4.25
C GLY A 834 43.61 -23.40 2.92
N MET A 835 44.53 -23.81 2.06
CA MET A 835 44.27 -24.40 0.75
C MET A 835 45.10 -25.67 0.61
N ASP A 836 44.48 -26.74 0.13
CA ASP A 836 45.14 -28.01 -0.18
C ASP A 836 44.68 -28.44 -1.57
N ALA A 837 45.63 -28.53 -2.50
CA ALA A 837 45.41 -28.95 -3.86
C ALA A 837 45.76 -30.43 -4.10
N GLY A 838 46.04 -31.21 -3.05
CA GLY A 838 46.39 -32.62 -3.15
C GLY A 838 47.87 -32.86 -3.47
N SER A 839 48.19 -34.10 -3.88
CA SER A 839 49.55 -34.53 -4.21
C SER A 839 49.66 -34.92 -5.67
N PHE A 840 50.79 -34.59 -6.30
CA PHE A 840 51.07 -35.04 -7.66
C PHE A 840 51.12 -36.56 -7.74
N GLU A 841 50.46 -37.14 -8.75
CA GLU A 841 50.50 -38.57 -9.04
C GLU A 841 51.65 -38.92 -10.00
N PRO A 842 52.30 -40.08 -9.84
CA PRO A 842 53.30 -40.56 -10.80
C PRO A 842 52.61 -41.09 -12.07
N ASN A 843 53.28 -40.98 -13.21
CA ASN A 843 52.83 -41.64 -14.44
C ASN A 843 53.01 -43.17 -14.38
N ASP A 844 52.51 -43.90 -15.39
CA ASP A 844 52.59 -45.37 -15.49
C ASP A 844 54.01 -45.95 -15.37
N GLN A 845 55.05 -45.13 -15.57
CA GLN A 845 56.46 -45.50 -15.45
C GLN A 845 57.05 -45.20 -14.06
N GLY A 846 56.23 -44.77 -13.10
CA GLY A 846 56.65 -44.40 -11.74
C GLY A 846 57.39 -43.06 -11.66
N SER A 847 57.39 -42.26 -12.72
CA SER A 847 58.07 -40.96 -12.79
C SER A 847 57.08 -39.80 -12.66
N TYR A 848 57.50 -38.72 -11.99
CA TYR A 848 56.64 -37.54 -11.79
C TYR A 848 56.86 -36.54 -12.93
N THR A 849 55.87 -36.44 -13.82
CA THR A 849 55.82 -35.46 -14.92
C THR A 849 54.52 -34.63 -14.87
N PRO A 850 54.21 -33.99 -13.71
CA PRO A 850 52.96 -33.25 -13.56
C PRO A 850 52.90 -32.05 -14.53
N ASP A 851 51.70 -31.66 -14.94
CA ASP A 851 51.46 -30.37 -15.59
C ASP A 851 51.62 -29.22 -14.58
N PHE A 852 52.84 -28.95 -14.16
CA PHE A 852 53.10 -27.96 -13.12
C PHE A 852 54.49 -27.34 -13.26
N GLY A 853 54.58 -26.00 -13.18
CA GLY A 853 55.85 -25.29 -13.23
C GLY A 853 56.67 -25.64 -14.48
N SER A 854 57.93 -26.04 -14.31
CA SER A 854 58.80 -26.47 -15.42
C SER A 854 58.78 -27.98 -15.66
N CYS A 855 57.89 -28.76 -15.04
CA CYS A 855 57.98 -30.23 -15.02
C CYS A 855 57.73 -30.91 -16.37
N GLN A 856 56.95 -30.29 -17.25
CA GLN A 856 56.76 -30.76 -18.63
C GLN A 856 57.83 -30.23 -19.60
N PHE A 857 58.80 -29.44 -19.13
CA PHE A 857 59.76 -28.82 -20.02
C PHE A 857 60.76 -29.86 -20.52
N VAL A 858 60.89 -29.95 -21.83
CA VAL A 858 61.91 -30.71 -22.53
C VAL A 858 62.84 -29.70 -23.17
N GLY A 859 64.14 -29.88 -22.98
CA GLY A 859 65.17 -29.01 -23.55
C GLY A 859 66.51 -29.21 -22.88
N GLN A 860 67.58 -28.88 -23.59
CA GLN A 860 68.95 -29.00 -23.09
C GLN A 860 69.73 -27.71 -23.28
N THR A 861 70.65 -27.45 -22.36
CA THR A 861 71.70 -26.44 -22.57
C THR A 861 72.61 -26.85 -23.74
N ALA A 862 73.38 -25.91 -24.29
CA ALA A 862 74.37 -26.22 -25.33
C ALA A 862 75.38 -27.31 -24.92
N ASP A 863 75.61 -27.48 -23.60
CA ASP A 863 76.49 -28.51 -23.02
C ASP A 863 75.75 -29.84 -22.70
N GLY A 864 74.52 -30.03 -23.17
CA GLY A 864 73.75 -31.27 -23.02
C GLY A 864 73.09 -31.50 -21.65
N LYS A 865 73.10 -30.50 -20.75
CA LYS A 865 72.41 -30.61 -19.45
C LYS A 865 70.91 -30.36 -19.58
N THR A 866 70.08 -31.21 -18.98
CA THR A 866 68.62 -31.05 -18.84
C THR A 866 68.26 -30.39 -17.50
N LEU A 867 67.00 -29.97 -17.35
CA LEU A 867 66.46 -29.62 -16.03
C LEU A 867 66.43 -30.83 -15.08
N PRO A 868 66.53 -30.62 -13.76
CA PRO A 868 66.31 -31.68 -12.77
C PRO A 868 64.93 -32.32 -12.92
N ALA A 869 64.85 -33.64 -12.77
CA ALA A 869 63.58 -34.36 -12.78
C ALA A 869 62.67 -33.87 -11.64
N CYS A 870 61.38 -33.75 -11.93
CA CYS A 870 60.41 -33.41 -10.89
C CYS A 870 60.23 -34.57 -9.90
N THR A 871 59.99 -34.21 -8.65
CA THR A 871 59.70 -35.15 -7.57
C THR A 871 58.27 -34.93 -7.09
N GLY A 872 57.58 -36.01 -6.72
CA GLY A 872 56.23 -35.94 -6.15
C GLY A 872 56.14 -35.08 -4.87
N GLY A 873 54.92 -34.87 -4.39
CA GLY A 873 54.64 -34.18 -3.13
C GLY A 873 53.33 -33.40 -3.18
N SER A 874 52.89 -32.92 -2.01
CA SER A 874 51.65 -32.17 -1.88
C SER A 874 51.82 -30.68 -2.17
N GLN A 875 50.72 -30.05 -2.62
CA GLN A 875 50.58 -28.60 -2.76
C GLN A 875 49.62 -28.09 -1.70
N THR A 876 50.15 -27.40 -0.69
CA THR A 876 49.35 -26.77 0.37
C THR A 876 49.82 -25.34 0.62
N ALA A 877 48.89 -24.48 1.02
CA ALA A 877 49.16 -23.10 1.38
C ALA A 877 48.30 -22.69 2.57
N ASN A 878 48.88 -21.99 3.55
CA ASN A 878 48.14 -21.50 4.72
C ASN A 878 48.61 -20.09 5.03
N GLY A 879 47.68 -19.15 5.04
CA GLY A 879 47.97 -17.74 5.23
C GLY A 879 46.82 -17.00 5.87
N SER A 880 46.96 -15.68 5.93
CA SER A 880 45.95 -14.80 6.50
C SER A 880 45.75 -13.57 5.66
N LEU A 881 44.53 -13.04 5.66
CA LEU A 881 44.14 -11.79 5.06
C LEU A 881 43.69 -10.84 6.17
N LEU A 882 44.24 -9.63 6.16
CA LEU A 882 43.84 -8.55 7.05
C LEU A 882 43.21 -7.46 6.21
N ALA A 883 42.05 -6.95 6.63
CA ALA A 883 41.40 -5.84 5.94
C ALA A 883 40.73 -4.87 6.91
N LEU A 884 40.69 -3.60 6.52
CA LEU A 884 39.99 -2.52 7.19
C LEU A 884 39.22 -1.73 6.12
N GLY A 885 38.10 -1.13 6.52
CA GLY A 885 37.38 -0.27 5.60
C GLY A 885 36.22 0.47 6.24
N TRP A 886 35.48 1.17 5.40
CA TRP A 886 34.31 1.95 5.77
C TRP A 886 33.28 1.91 4.65
N GLN A 887 32.01 1.85 5.02
CA GLN A 887 30.88 1.79 4.10
C GLN A 887 29.81 2.80 4.54
N GLY A 888 29.49 3.77 3.67
CA GLY A 888 28.38 4.70 3.83
C GLY A 888 27.34 4.55 2.72
N SER A 889 26.41 5.49 2.66
CA SER A 889 25.33 5.50 1.64
C SER A 889 25.85 5.74 0.22
N ARG A 890 26.83 6.66 0.06
CA ARG A 890 27.36 7.06 -1.25
C ARG A 890 28.72 6.47 -1.58
N TRP A 891 29.56 6.24 -0.57
CA TRP A 891 30.95 5.80 -0.76
C TRP A 891 31.24 4.59 0.11
N ALA A 892 32.07 3.69 -0.38
CA ALA A 892 32.69 2.63 0.40
C ALA A 892 34.17 2.49 0.02
N PHE A 893 35.02 2.19 1.00
CA PHE A 893 36.45 2.03 0.81
C PHE A 893 36.96 0.87 1.64
N ASP A 894 37.91 0.12 1.08
CA ASP A 894 38.57 -0.97 1.78
C ASP A 894 40.04 -1.10 1.37
N LEU A 895 40.85 -1.56 2.32
CA LEU A 895 42.26 -1.86 2.13
C LEU A 895 42.58 -3.14 2.89
N GLY A 896 43.28 -4.06 2.22
CA GLY A 896 43.69 -5.31 2.82
C GLY A 896 45.00 -5.84 2.27
N THR A 897 45.54 -6.86 2.93
CA THR A 897 46.77 -7.54 2.52
C THR A 897 46.69 -9.02 2.84
N THR A 898 47.23 -9.85 1.95
CA THR A 898 47.50 -11.27 2.24
C THR A 898 48.89 -11.44 2.86
N GLN A 899 49.05 -12.43 3.73
CA GLN A 899 50.27 -12.72 4.50
C GLN A 899 50.45 -14.23 4.62
N GLY A 900 51.70 -14.70 4.60
CA GLY A 900 52.04 -16.12 4.80
C GLY A 900 51.91 -17.02 3.56
N TYR A 901 51.45 -16.48 2.42
CA TYR A 901 51.43 -17.22 1.16
C TYR A 901 52.76 -17.15 0.44
N ALA A 902 52.91 -18.01 -0.59
CA ALA A 902 54.06 -17.94 -1.47
C ALA A 902 54.11 -16.57 -2.13
N ILE A 903 53.00 -15.93 -2.49
CA ILE A 903 52.93 -14.57 -3.04
C ILE A 903 51.90 -13.78 -2.23
N ASN A 904 52.37 -12.71 -1.58
CA ASN A 904 51.54 -11.82 -0.78
C ASN A 904 51.14 -10.58 -1.61
N ASN A 905 49.92 -10.11 -1.45
CA ASN A 905 49.35 -9.03 -2.24
C ASN A 905 48.72 -7.95 -1.35
N TRP A 906 48.85 -6.69 -1.78
CA TRP A 906 47.97 -5.61 -1.34
C TRP A 906 46.71 -5.60 -2.18
N LEU A 907 45.57 -5.39 -1.53
CA LEU A 907 44.23 -5.50 -2.06
C LEU A 907 43.42 -4.30 -1.59
N GLY A 908 42.38 -3.92 -2.32
CA GLY A 908 41.57 -2.78 -1.93
C GLY A 908 40.49 -2.44 -2.95
N GLY A 909 39.59 -1.55 -2.55
CA GLY A 909 38.48 -1.13 -3.39
C GLY A 909 37.93 0.23 -2.98
N ALA A 910 37.32 0.89 -3.95
CA ALA A 910 36.50 2.07 -3.74
C ALA A 910 35.21 1.91 -4.56
N THR A 911 34.07 2.07 -3.90
CA THR A 911 32.75 2.02 -4.55
C THR A 911 32.06 3.36 -4.37
N VAL A 912 31.45 3.86 -5.44
CA VAL A 912 30.53 4.99 -5.42
C VAL A 912 29.15 4.55 -5.89
N ASN A 913 28.12 4.92 -5.13
CA ASN A 913 26.72 4.62 -5.41
C ASN A 913 25.95 5.90 -5.74
N GLY A 914 24.89 5.78 -6.53
CA GLY A 914 23.94 6.86 -6.75
C GLY A 914 22.71 6.41 -7.53
N ASP A 915 21.79 7.35 -7.71
CA ASP A 915 20.53 7.12 -8.43
C ASP A 915 20.42 8.12 -9.59
N LEU A 916 20.04 7.62 -10.77
CA LEU A 916 19.74 8.39 -11.98
C LEU A 916 18.26 8.23 -12.30
N GLY A 917 17.43 9.08 -11.69
CA GLY A 917 15.98 8.97 -11.79
C GLY A 917 15.50 7.67 -11.14
N GLN A 918 15.09 6.70 -11.95
CA GLN A 918 14.60 5.38 -11.51
C GLN A 918 15.67 4.28 -11.54
N VAL A 919 16.87 4.59 -12.03
CA VAL A 919 17.95 3.61 -12.20
C VAL A 919 19.01 3.84 -11.13
N GLY A 920 19.17 2.87 -10.23
CA GLY A 920 20.30 2.83 -9.30
C GLY A 920 21.56 2.41 -10.04
N TRP A 921 22.71 2.99 -9.67
CA TRP A 921 24.00 2.63 -10.22
C TRP A 921 25.07 2.55 -9.14
N SER A 922 26.03 1.65 -9.34
CA SER A 922 27.24 1.53 -8.53
C SER A 922 28.46 1.42 -9.44
N LEU A 923 29.54 2.09 -9.07
CA LEU A 923 30.83 1.95 -9.74
C LEU A 923 31.88 1.55 -8.71
N THR A 924 32.36 0.31 -8.81
CA THR A 924 33.42 -0.22 -7.98
C THR A 924 34.72 -0.25 -8.76
N ALA A 925 35.78 0.34 -8.24
CA ALA A 925 37.14 0.13 -8.71
C ALA A 925 37.89 -0.70 -7.66
N SER A 926 38.47 -1.84 -8.03
CA SER A 926 39.06 -2.76 -7.06
C SER A 926 40.27 -3.54 -7.56
N ARG A 927 41.07 -4.02 -6.60
CA ARG A 927 42.12 -5.03 -6.76
C ARG A 927 41.81 -6.20 -5.82
N ARG A 928 41.48 -7.36 -6.40
CA ARG A 928 41.09 -8.58 -5.66
C ARG A 928 41.90 -9.80 -6.10
N PRO A 929 42.22 -10.74 -5.19
CA PRO A 929 42.90 -11.99 -5.57
C PRO A 929 41.95 -12.91 -6.35
N MET A 930 42.51 -13.73 -7.23
CA MET A 930 41.79 -14.81 -7.91
C MET A 930 41.76 -16.05 -7.00
N SER A 931 40.58 -16.59 -6.72
CA SER A 931 40.32 -17.67 -5.75
C SER A 931 40.18 -19.07 -6.37
N ASN A 932 40.42 -19.20 -7.68
CA ASN A 932 40.09 -20.41 -8.46
C ASN A 932 40.96 -21.63 -8.15
N SER A 933 42.19 -21.43 -7.67
CA SER A 933 43.18 -22.47 -7.39
C SER A 933 44.21 -21.97 -6.37
N LEU A 934 44.98 -22.90 -5.79
CA LEU A 934 46.09 -22.57 -4.91
C LEU A 934 47.11 -21.67 -5.63
N LEU A 935 47.45 -21.97 -6.89
CA LEU A 935 48.39 -21.17 -7.69
C LEU A 935 47.88 -19.74 -7.91
N SER A 936 46.61 -19.59 -8.30
CA SER A 936 46.03 -18.28 -8.60
C SER A 936 45.87 -17.41 -7.35
N PHE A 937 45.58 -17.99 -6.18
CA PHE A 937 45.39 -17.22 -4.94
C PHE A 937 46.69 -17.01 -4.16
N ALA A 938 47.36 -18.10 -3.79
CA ALA A 938 48.50 -18.11 -2.88
C ALA A 938 49.85 -18.05 -3.62
N GLY A 939 49.87 -18.42 -4.91
CA GLY A 939 51.10 -18.66 -5.64
C GLY A 939 51.76 -19.98 -5.26
N ALA A 940 52.70 -20.43 -6.10
CA ALA A 940 53.47 -21.64 -5.87
C ALA A 940 54.97 -21.43 -6.17
N ARG A 941 55.76 -22.46 -5.88
CA ARG A 941 57.22 -22.46 -6.11
C ARG A 941 57.63 -23.67 -6.94
N ASP A 942 58.35 -23.41 -8.01
CA ASP A 942 58.75 -24.40 -8.99
C ASP A 942 59.97 -25.09 -8.43
N ARG A 943 59.87 -26.39 -8.14
CA ARG A 943 60.94 -27.09 -7.41
C ARG A 943 62.23 -27.22 -8.23
N PRO A 944 62.20 -27.55 -9.54
CA PRO A 944 63.41 -27.64 -10.34
C PRO A 944 64.17 -26.31 -10.47
N THR A 945 63.45 -25.18 -10.62
CA THR A 945 64.10 -23.88 -10.90
C THR A 945 64.14 -22.94 -9.68
N GLY A 946 63.36 -23.21 -8.63
CA GLY A 946 63.22 -22.38 -7.43
C GLY A 946 62.36 -21.11 -7.59
N VAL A 947 61.82 -20.87 -8.79
CA VAL A 947 61.04 -19.69 -9.16
C VAL A 947 59.68 -19.72 -8.48
N ARG A 948 59.22 -18.56 -7.99
CA ARG A 948 57.85 -18.39 -7.48
C ARG A 948 56.96 -17.82 -8.59
N TRP A 949 55.74 -18.30 -8.74
CA TRP A 949 54.77 -17.74 -9.69
C TRP A 949 53.32 -17.89 -9.22
N GLY A 950 52.41 -17.14 -9.82
CA GLY A 950 50.98 -17.13 -9.45
C GLY A 950 50.58 -15.89 -8.66
N GLY A 951 49.71 -16.06 -7.66
CA GLY A 951 49.24 -14.95 -6.80
C GLY A 951 48.55 -13.84 -7.60
N VAL A 952 47.67 -14.25 -8.50
CA VAL A 952 47.02 -13.42 -9.52
C VAL A 952 45.97 -12.53 -8.89
N THR A 953 45.96 -11.26 -9.29
CA THR A 953 44.98 -10.25 -8.89
C THR A 953 44.19 -9.74 -10.09
N ALA A 954 42.89 -9.57 -9.91
CA ALA A 954 42.02 -8.85 -10.83
C ALA A 954 41.96 -7.37 -10.42
N ASN A 955 42.36 -6.49 -11.33
CA ASN A 955 42.49 -5.05 -11.12
C ASN A 955 41.57 -4.36 -12.13
N GLY A 956 40.56 -3.61 -11.71
CA GLY A 956 39.65 -3.03 -12.69
C GLY A 956 38.45 -2.34 -12.08
N ALA A 957 37.43 -2.16 -12.92
CA ALA A 957 36.18 -1.55 -12.51
C ALA A 957 34.96 -2.39 -12.90
N THR A 958 33.91 -2.31 -12.08
CA THR A 958 32.60 -2.91 -12.29
C THR A 958 31.54 -1.82 -12.17
N LEU A 959 30.72 -1.66 -13.21
CA LEU A 959 29.50 -0.85 -13.21
C LEU A 959 28.31 -1.76 -12.95
N GLY A 960 27.61 -1.56 -11.83
CA GLY A 960 26.31 -2.13 -11.53
C GLY A 960 25.19 -1.17 -11.91
N LEU A 961 24.13 -1.69 -12.50
CA LEU A 961 22.90 -0.97 -12.81
C LEU A 961 21.72 -1.76 -12.24
N SER A 962 20.77 -1.08 -11.62
CA SER A 962 19.54 -1.69 -11.12
C SER A 962 18.33 -0.82 -11.46
N TRP A 963 17.25 -1.45 -11.88
CA TRP A 963 15.96 -0.82 -12.02
C TRP A 963 14.94 -1.67 -11.26
N ASP A 964 14.58 -1.17 -10.09
CA ASP A 964 13.67 -1.84 -9.17
C ASP A 964 12.86 -0.78 -8.41
N GLN A 965 11.59 -0.66 -8.79
CA GLN A 965 10.68 0.34 -8.24
C GLN A 965 9.80 -0.23 -7.12
N GLY A 966 10.17 -1.40 -6.57
CA GLY A 966 9.38 -2.09 -5.55
C GLY A 966 8.09 -2.71 -6.07
N GLY A 967 7.89 -2.74 -7.40
CA GLY A 967 6.79 -3.46 -8.06
C GLY A 967 7.12 -4.95 -8.27
N ASP A 968 6.33 -5.64 -9.10
CA ASP A 968 6.47 -7.10 -9.26
C ASP A 968 7.75 -7.53 -9.97
N ASN A 969 8.44 -6.61 -10.65
CA ASN A 969 9.57 -6.92 -11.51
C ASN A 969 10.78 -6.05 -11.17
N GLY A 970 11.97 -6.64 -11.29
CA GLY A 970 13.24 -5.93 -11.21
C GLY A 970 14.20 -6.38 -12.31
N VAL A 971 15.02 -5.44 -12.77
CA VAL A 971 16.10 -5.69 -13.73
C VAL A 971 17.41 -5.22 -13.13
N TRP A 972 18.46 -5.98 -13.35
CA TRP A 972 19.81 -5.57 -13.00
C TRP A 972 20.79 -5.92 -14.12
N ALA A 973 21.88 -5.18 -14.19
CA ALA A 973 22.99 -5.45 -15.09
C ALA A 973 24.31 -5.15 -14.38
N SER A 974 25.36 -5.88 -14.76
CA SER A 974 26.71 -5.67 -14.28
C SER A 974 27.68 -5.76 -15.45
N LEU A 975 28.51 -4.74 -15.62
CA LEU A 975 29.56 -4.68 -16.64
C LEU A 975 30.89 -4.44 -15.97
N GLY A 976 31.83 -5.36 -16.09
CA GLY A 976 33.16 -5.24 -15.51
C GLY A 976 34.27 -5.46 -16.52
N HIS A 977 35.34 -4.67 -16.39
CA HIS A 977 36.58 -4.84 -17.17
C HIS A 977 37.78 -4.81 -16.22
N HIS A 978 38.61 -5.86 -16.27
CA HIS A 978 39.71 -6.06 -15.34
C HIS A 978 40.97 -6.55 -16.06
N TRP A 979 42.12 -6.09 -15.58
CA TRP A 979 43.45 -6.62 -15.90
C TRP A 979 43.87 -7.62 -14.84
N LEU A 980 44.35 -8.78 -15.28
CA LEU A 980 44.80 -9.87 -14.42
C LEU A 980 46.33 -9.89 -14.39
N TYR A 981 46.90 -9.73 -13.20
CA TYR A 981 48.36 -9.64 -12.98
C TYR A 981 48.80 -10.60 -11.89
N GLY A 982 49.90 -11.32 -12.10
CA GLY A 982 50.53 -12.19 -11.11
C GLY A 982 52.06 -12.08 -11.14
N GLU A 983 52.74 -12.67 -10.16
CA GLU A 983 54.20 -12.76 -10.16
C GLU A 983 54.63 -13.83 -11.18
N ASN A 984 55.44 -13.49 -12.18
CA ASN A 984 55.87 -14.41 -13.25
C ASN A 984 54.70 -15.15 -13.96
N VAL A 985 53.58 -14.46 -14.14
CA VAL A 985 52.40 -14.93 -14.90
C VAL A 985 52.19 -14.00 -16.08
N ALA A 986 51.81 -14.54 -17.24
CA ALA A 986 51.49 -13.72 -18.40
C ALA A 986 50.27 -12.83 -18.12
N ASP A 987 50.34 -11.57 -18.54
CA ASP A 987 49.22 -10.62 -18.39
C ASP A 987 47.99 -11.07 -19.19
N ASN A 988 46.80 -10.86 -18.61
CA ASN A 988 45.51 -11.16 -19.24
C ASN A 988 44.50 -10.04 -18.97
N GLN A 989 43.42 -10.02 -19.75
CA GLN A 989 42.30 -9.09 -19.58
C GLN A 989 41.00 -9.87 -19.52
N ARG A 990 40.05 -9.39 -18.71
CA ARG A 990 38.73 -10.00 -18.54
C ARG A 990 37.65 -8.96 -18.66
N THR A 991 36.72 -9.18 -19.58
CA THR A 991 35.45 -8.44 -19.67
C THR A 991 34.31 -9.36 -19.26
N ARG A 992 33.45 -8.92 -18.35
CA ARG A 992 32.25 -9.64 -17.91
C ARG A 992 31.03 -8.74 -18.08
N ALA A 993 30.01 -9.26 -18.75
CA ALA A 993 28.70 -8.65 -18.84
C ALA A 993 27.67 -9.62 -18.28
N MET A 994 26.85 -9.16 -17.34
CA MET A 994 25.76 -9.92 -16.74
C MET A 994 24.51 -9.07 -16.78
N ALA A 995 23.37 -9.70 -17.03
CA ALA A 995 22.07 -9.05 -16.94
C ALA A 995 21.06 -10.04 -16.39
N GLY A 996 20.18 -9.58 -15.54
CA GLY A 996 19.14 -10.40 -14.95
C GLY A 996 17.81 -9.69 -14.90
N PHE A 997 16.75 -10.46 -15.07
CA PHE A 997 15.38 -10.07 -14.79
C PHE A 997 14.84 -11.00 -13.72
N TYR A 998 14.09 -10.47 -12.77
CA TYR A 998 13.38 -11.29 -11.79
C TYR A 998 11.97 -10.76 -11.55
N HIS A 999 11.08 -11.70 -11.28
CA HIS A 999 9.69 -11.48 -10.92
C HIS A 999 9.44 -11.95 -9.49
N ARG A 1000 8.75 -11.13 -8.70
CA ARG A 1000 8.37 -11.39 -7.32
C ARG A 1000 7.03 -12.12 -7.29
N VAL A 1001 7.08 -13.43 -7.11
CA VAL A 1001 5.90 -14.30 -7.01
C VAL A 1001 5.22 -14.11 -5.65
N VAL A 1002 6.01 -13.95 -4.59
CA VAL A 1002 5.55 -13.61 -3.24
C VAL A 1002 6.47 -12.53 -2.70
N GLU A 1003 5.89 -11.46 -2.17
CA GLU A 1003 6.63 -10.39 -1.50
C GLU A 1003 5.81 -9.96 -0.27
N LYS A 1004 6.09 -10.62 0.86
CA LYS A 1004 5.51 -10.37 2.18
C LYS A 1004 6.60 -9.91 3.16
N ALA A 1005 6.22 -9.44 4.33
CA ALA A 1005 7.15 -9.02 5.38
C ALA A 1005 8.11 -10.15 5.79
N ASP A 1006 7.62 -11.39 5.86
CA ASP A 1006 8.37 -12.55 6.37
C ASP A 1006 8.56 -13.67 5.33
N GLU A 1007 8.16 -13.47 4.08
CA GLU A 1007 8.25 -14.49 3.01
C GLU A 1007 8.47 -13.83 1.64
N ARG A 1008 9.46 -14.32 0.89
CA ARG A 1008 9.79 -13.85 -0.46
C ARG A 1008 10.02 -15.02 -1.40
N VAL A 1009 9.37 -14.99 -2.56
CA VAL A 1009 9.59 -15.94 -3.66
C VAL A 1009 9.88 -15.17 -4.93
N ARG A 1010 11.03 -15.45 -5.54
CA ARG A 1010 11.46 -14.80 -6.78
C ARG A 1010 11.86 -15.84 -7.82
N VAL A 1011 11.49 -15.58 -9.06
CA VAL A 1011 11.88 -16.39 -10.22
C VAL A 1011 12.47 -15.44 -11.25
N GLY A 1012 13.56 -15.81 -11.89
CA GLY A 1012 14.24 -14.93 -12.82
C GLY A 1012 14.89 -15.62 -14.00
N VAL A 1013 15.53 -14.81 -14.83
CA VAL A 1013 16.43 -15.23 -15.90
C VAL A 1013 17.71 -14.42 -15.74
N THR A 1014 18.85 -15.09 -15.79
CA THR A 1014 20.18 -14.48 -15.75
C THR A 1014 20.92 -14.82 -17.03
N LEU A 1015 21.51 -13.81 -17.66
CA LEU A 1015 22.39 -13.91 -18.81
C LEU A 1015 23.79 -13.50 -18.37
N MET A 1016 24.78 -14.29 -18.76
CA MET A 1016 26.18 -14.02 -18.44
C MET A 1016 27.04 -14.22 -19.69
N HIS A 1017 27.98 -13.31 -19.92
CA HIS A 1017 28.95 -13.39 -20.99
C HIS A 1017 30.32 -12.94 -20.50
N TRP A 1018 31.35 -13.78 -20.67
CA TRP A 1018 32.75 -13.47 -20.35
C TRP A 1018 33.61 -13.52 -21.60
N ARG A 1019 34.67 -12.70 -21.58
CA ARG A 1019 35.73 -12.73 -22.58
C ARG A 1019 37.09 -12.53 -21.92
N HIS A 1020 38.03 -13.40 -22.23
CA HIS A 1020 39.44 -13.24 -21.90
C HIS A 1020 40.28 -13.01 -23.16
N ASP A 1021 41.44 -12.38 -23.02
CA ASP A 1021 42.41 -12.22 -24.12
C ASP A 1021 43.09 -13.57 -24.42
N LYS A 1022 43.54 -14.25 -23.36
CA LYS A 1022 44.26 -15.53 -23.42
C LYS A 1022 43.62 -16.55 -22.49
N ASP A 1023 43.72 -17.82 -22.85
CA ASP A 1023 43.49 -18.89 -21.88
C ASP A 1023 44.78 -19.17 -21.10
N LEU A 1024 44.74 -18.85 -19.81
CA LEU A 1024 45.81 -19.05 -18.83
C LEU A 1024 45.38 -20.00 -17.69
N GLY A 1025 44.48 -20.94 -17.98
CA GLY A 1025 43.98 -21.94 -17.03
C GLY A 1025 44.98 -23.04 -16.66
N GLY A 1026 46.09 -23.18 -17.40
CA GLY A 1026 47.13 -24.17 -17.12
C GLY A 1026 47.97 -23.89 -15.87
N TYR A 1027 48.94 -24.77 -15.58
CA TYR A 1027 49.73 -24.72 -14.34
C TYR A 1027 51.25 -24.73 -14.56
N SER A 1028 51.72 -24.77 -15.81
CA SER A 1028 53.12 -24.57 -16.18
C SER A 1028 53.63 -23.15 -15.87
N LEU A 1029 54.95 -22.95 -15.88
CA LEU A 1029 55.57 -21.64 -15.64
C LEU A 1029 55.01 -20.57 -16.61
N GLY A 1030 54.58 -19.44 -16.05
CA GLY A 1030 53.94 -18.36 -16.82
C GLY A 1030 52.41 -18.46 -16.88
N GLN A 1031 51.81 -19.62 -16.58
CA GLN A 1031 50.37 -19.77 -16.48
C GLN A 1031 49.81 -19.25 -15.15
N GLY A 1032 48.50 -18.99 -15.12
CA GLY A 1032 47.83 -18.40 -13.97
C GLY A 1032 47.02 -19.38 -13.11
N GLY A 1033 46.69 -20.57 -13.62
CA GLY A 1033 45.88 -21.57 -12.91
C GLY A 1033 44.47 -21.09 -12.58
N TYR A 1034 43.88 -20.18 -13.36
CA TYR A 1034 42.51 -19.71 -13.15
C TYR A 1034 41.67 -19.92 -14.40
N TYR A 1035 40.39 -20.27 -14.23
CA TYR A 1035 39.48 -20.54 -15.35
C TYR A 1035 39.29 -19.28 -16.20
N SER A 1036 39.79 -19.32 -17.45
CA SER A 1036 39.89 -18.15 -18.33
C SER A 1036 39.56 -18.45 -19.80
N PRO A 1037 38.40 -19.06 -20.10
CA PRO A 1037 38.03 -19.28 -21.49
C PRO A 1037 37.97 -17.94 -22.23
N GLN A 1038 38.42 -17.94 -23.48
CA GLN A 1038 38.44 -16.73 -24.30
C GLN A 1038 37.03 -16.22 -24.57
N ARG A 1039 36.04 -17.12 -24.65
CA ARG A 1039 34.61 -16.77 -24.67
C ARG A 1039 33.81 -17.73 -23.81
N TYR A 1040 32.92 -17.20 -22.99
CA TYR A 1040 31.96 -17.98 -22.20
C TYR A 1040 30.60 -17.28 -22.24
N SER A 1041 29.52 -18.02 -22.45
CA SER A 1041 28.15 -17.49 -22.37
C SER A 1041 27.24 -18.46 -21.65
N SER A 1042 26.36 -17.97 -20.78
CA SER A 1042 25.37 -18.80 -20.11
C SER A 1042 24.04 -18.10 -19.93
N VAL A 1043 22.98 -18.92 -19.91
CA VAL A 1043 21.62 -18.52 -19.53
C VAL A 1043 21.17 -19.42 -18.39
N GLY A 1044 20.66 -18.82 -17.32
CA GLY A 1044 20.20 -19.53 -16.13
C GLY A 1044 18.82 -19.06 -15.68
N VAL A 1045 18.06 -19.97 -15.09
CA VAL A 1045 16.73 -19.70 -14.51
C VAL A 1045 16.82 -19.93 -13.00
N PRO A 1046 17.11 -18.89 -12.19
CA PRO A 1046 17.10 -19.00 -10.74
C PRO A 1046 15.68 -18.91 -10.15
N VAL A 1047 15.48 -19.67 -9.07
CA VAL A 1047 14.32 -19.64 -8.18
C VAL A 1047 14.83 -19.48 -6.75
N SER A 1048 14.35 -18.47 -6.03
CA SER A 1048 14.71 -18.24 -4.62
C SER A 1048 13.47 -18.22 -3.75
N TYR A 1049 13.49 -18.97 -2.65
CA TYR A 1049 12.51 -18.96 -1.56
C TYR A 1049 13.21 -18.49 -0.29
N ALA A 1050 12.77 -17.36 0.27
CA ALA A 1050 13.27 -16.87 1.54
C ALA A 1050 12.11 -16.73 2.53
N TRP A 1051 12.34 -17.11 3.78
CA TRP A 1051 11.32 -17.07 4.81
C TRP A 1051 11.94 -16.76 6.17
N ARG A 1052 11.23 -16.07 7.06
CA ARG A 1052 11.65 -15.84 8.43
C ARG A 1052 10.50 -15.90 9.43
N ASN A 1053 10.83 -16.07 10.71
CA ASN A 1053 9.91 -15.88 11.83
C ASN A 1053 10.61 -15.18 13.01
N TYR A 1054 10.16 -15.40 14.24
CA TYR A 1054 10.78 -14.82 15.43
C TYR A 1054 12.23 -15.20 15.65
N ASP A 1055 12.59 -16.45 15.44
CA ASP A 1055 13.90 -16.96 15.82
C ASP A 1055 14.63 -17.62 14.65
N TRP A 1056 14.03 -17.70 13.46
CA TRP A 1056 14.59 -18.34 12.28
C TRP A 1056 14.51 -17.43 11.06
N SER A 1057 15.52 -17.50 10.19
CA SER A 1057 15.47 -17.04 8.80
C SER A 1057 16.11 -18.10 7.92
N LEU A 1058 15.57 -18.28 6.71
CA LEU A 1058 15.93 -19.31 5.75
C LEU A 1058 16.01 -18.70 4.36
N LEU A 1059 16.95 -19.18 3.56
CA LEU A 1059 17.01 -18.97 2.12
C LEU A 1059 17.26 -20.32 1.46
N LEU A 1060 16.42 -20.68 0.50
CA LEU A 1060 16.63 -21.79 -0.42
C LEU A 1060 16.66 -21.21 -1.83
N GLU A 1061 17.74 -21.45 -2.55
CA GLU A 1061 17.91 -20.98 -3.93
C GLU A 1061 18.32 -22.16 -4.80
N GLY A 1062 17.67 -22.27 -5.96
CA GLY A 1062 17.96 -23.28 -6.96
C GLY A 1062 18.02 -22.65 -8.34
N SER A 1063 18.96 -23.09 -9.18
CA SER A 1063 19.00 -22.64 -10.57
C SER A 1063 19.43 -23.75 -11.50
N VAL A 1064 18.87 -23.75 -12.71
CA VAL A 1064 19.34 -24.56 -13.84
C VAL A 1064 19.85 -23.62 -14.91
N SER A 1065 21.01 -23.94 -15.49
CA SER A 1065 21.65 -23.13 -16.53
C SER A 1065 22.12 -23.95 -17.71
N TRP A 1066 22.22 -23.31 -18.86
CA TRP A 1066 22.93 -23.83 -20.02
C TRP A 1066 24.08 -22.90 -20.37
N SER A 1067 25.25 -23.44 -20.65
CA SER A 1067 26.47 -22.66 -20.92
C SER A 1067 27.27 -23.20 -22.09
N GLN A 1068 28.04 -22.32 -22.71
CA GLN A 1068 28.98 -22.63 -23.78
C GLN A 1068 30.30 -21.88 -23.54
N ALA A 1069 31.42 -22.59 -23.61
CA ALA A 1069 32.77 -22.02 -23.49
C ALA A 1069 33.63 -22.37 -24.71
N HIS A 1070 34.55 -21.48 -25.05
CA HIS A 1070 35.53 -21.65 -26.12
C HIS A 1070 36.89 -21.15 -25.65
N SER A 1071 37.90 -22.02 -25.78
CA SER A 1071 39.31 -21.73 -25.51
C SER A 1071 40.13 -22.01 -26.78
N GLY A 1072 40.82 -20.99 -27.28
CA GLY A 1072 41.81 -21.16 -28.35
C GLY A 1072 43.11 -21.78 -27.85
N SER A 1073 44.02 -22.11 -28.77
CA SER A 1073 45.34 -22.60 -28.41
C SER A 1073 46.16 -21.55 -27.65
N SER A 1074 46.88 -21.99 -26.62
CA SER A 1074 47.73 -21.14 -25.78
C SER A 1074 49.14 -21.72 -25.73
N ARG A 1075 50.16 -20.89 -25.48
CA ARG A 1075 51.52 -21.43 -25.29
C ARG A 1075 51.58 -22.19 -23.97
N LEU A 1076 52.25 -23.35 -23.96
CA LEU A 1076 52.50 -24.10 -22.73
C LEU A 1076 53.28 -23.22 -21.74
N TYR A 1077 54.25 -22.44 -22.19
CA TYR A 1077 54.97 -21.45 -21.37
C TYR A 1077 54.71 -20.03 -21.88
N PRO A 1078 53.62 -19.36 -21.45
CA PRO A 1078 53.13 -18.14 -22.11
C PRO A 1078 53.89 -16.86 -21.72
N ASP A 1079 54.64 -16.86 -20.60
CA ASP A 1079 55.37 -15.67 -20.15
C ASP A 1079 56.80 -15.59 -20.74
N ALA A 1080 56.99 -14.72 -21.71
CA ALA A 1080 58.27 -14.55 -22.39
C ALA A 1080 59.38 -13.97 -21.48
N HIS A 1081 59.03 -13.33 -20.37
CA HIS A 1081 60.02 -12.75 -19.45
C HIS A 1081 60.69 -13.85 -18.62
N ILE A 1082 59.91 -14.71 -17.96
CA ILE A 1082 60.44 -15.81 -17.16
C ILE A 1082 61.11 -16.87 -18.04
N ASN A 1083 60.56 -17.13 -19.23
CA ASN A 1083 61.14 -18.04 -20.20
C ASN A 1083 62.56 -17.62 -20.56
N ARG A 1084 62.80 -16.34 -20.88
CA ARG A 1084 64.15 -15.82 -21.16
C ARG A 1084 65.09 -15.94 -19.97
N LYS A 1085 64.57 -15.83 -18.74
CA LYS A 1085 65.37 -15.87 -17.51
C LYS A 1085 65.77 -17.29 -17.11
N VAL A 1086 64.93 -18.29 -17.42
CA VAL A 1086 65.04 -19.65 -16.86
C VAL A 1086 65.14 -20.71 -17.96
N LEU A 1087 64.14 -20.79 -18.83
CA LEU A 1087 63.97 -21.90 -19.78
C LEU A 1087 64.77 -21.74 -21.06
N ALA A 1088 64.98 -20.51 -21.55
CA ALA A 1088 65.70 -20.23 -22.80
C ALA A 1088 67.18 -20.67 -22.75
N ASN A 1089 67.75 -20.80 -21.55
CA ASN A 1089 69.09 -21.38 -21.36
C ASN A 1089 69.17 -22.85 -21.79
N TYR A 1090 68.03 -23.54 -21.88
CA TYR A 1090 67.86 -24.93 -22.29
C TYR A 1090 67.23 -25.05 -23.69
N GLY A 1091 67.45 -24.07 -24.56
CA GLY A 1091 66.74 -23.93 -25.84
C GLY A 1091 67.07 -24.93 -26.96
N VAL A 1092 67.95 -25.91 -26.75
CA VAL A 1092 68.24 -26.97 -27.74
C VAL A 1092 67.17 -28.05 -27.63
N ASP A 1093 66.55 -28.41 -28.77
CA ASP A 1093 65.45 -29.39 -28.88
C ASP A 1093 64.32 -29.17 -27.86
N SER A 1094 64.01 -27.90 -27.58
CA SER A 1094 63.11 -27.55 -26.49
C SER A 1094 61.64 -27.47 -26.90
N ASN A 1095 60.74 -27.76 -25.96
CA ASN A 1095 59.29 -27.58 -26.13
C ASN A 1095 58.78 -26.21 -25.64
N ILE A 1096 59.65 -25.20 -25.55
CA ILE A 1096 59.31 -23.87 -25.01
C ILE A 1096 58.19 -23.16 -25.78
N ASP A 1097 58.11 -23.42 -27.10
CA ASP A 1097 57.09 -22.87 -28.01
C ASP A 1097 55.91 -23.84 -28.26
N ALA A 1098 55.82 -24.93 -27.48
CA ALA A 1098 54.69 -25.85 -27.56
C ALA A 1098 53.37 -25.13 -27.27
N MET A 1099 52.32 -25.52 -28.00
CA MET A 1099 50.96 -24.96 -27.87
C MET A 1099 50.02 -26.01 -27.29
N THR A 1100 49.11 -25.60 -26.42
CA THR A 1100 47.95 -26.38 -26.00
C THR A 1100 46.90 -26.41 -27.11
N GLU A 1101 46.10 -27.47 -27.15
CA GLU A 1101 45.00 -27.57 -28.11
C GLU A 1101 43.84 -26.63 -27.76
N ALA A 1102 43.10 -26.22 -28.78
CA ALA A 1102 41.85 -25.47 -28.60
C ALA A 1102 40.72 -26.42 -28.16
N SER A 1103 39.79 -25.92 -27.35
CA SER A 1103 38.65 -26.68 -26.85
C SER A 1103 37.34 -25.89 -26.91
N ASP A 1104 36.25 -26.62 -27.10
CA ASP A 1104 34.88 -26.13 -27.03
C ASP A 1104 34.12 -27.01 -26.02
N SER A 1105 33.41 -26.39 -25.08
CA SER A 1105 32.54 -27.08 -24.13
C SER A 1105 31.14 -26.47 -24.14
N SER A 1106 30.11 -27.30 -23.93
CA SER A 1106 28.75 -26.82 -23.73
C SER A 1106 27.97 -27.82 -22.92
N GLY A 1107 27.22 -27.34 -21.92
CA GLY A 1107 26.57 -28.22 -20.98
C GLY A 1107 25.50 -27.57 -20.13
N LEU A 1108 24.78 -28.44 -19.41
CA LEU A 1108 23.81 -28.07 -18.39
C LEU A 1108 24.53 -27.93 -17.05
N GLY A 1109 24.28 -26.82 -16.36
CA GLY A 1109 24.72 -26.59 -15.00
C GLY A 1109 23.54 -26.50 -14.05
N TYR A 1110 23.79 -26.76 -12.77
CA TYR A 1110 22.84 -26.55 -11.70
C TYR A 1110 23.52 -25.99 -10.45
N ARG A 1111 22.74 -25.27 -9.65
CA ARG A 1111 23.15 -24.78 -8.33
C ARG A 1111 22.01 -24.95 -7.35
N LEU A 1112 22.33 -25.43 -6.15
CA LEU A 1112 21.44 -25.52 -5.00
C LEU A 1112 22.13 -24.90 -3.80
N ARG A 1113 21.53 -23.86 -3.22
CA ARG A 1113 22.03 -23.15 -2.06
C ARG A 1113 20.98 -23.13 -0.96
N GLY A 1114 21.40 -23.45 0.26
CA GLY A 1114 20.54 -23.42 1.44
C GLY A 1114 21.23 -22.69 2.59
N LEU A 1115 20.64 -21.59 3.07
CA LEU A 1115 21.14 -20.79 4.17
C LEU A 1115 20.11 -20.71 5.30
N PHE A 1116 20.58 -20.62 6.53
CA PHE A 1116 19.75 -20.35 7.69
C PHE A 1116 20.43 -19.41 8.69
N GLU A 1117 19.61 -18.71 9.47
CA GLU A 1117 19.98 -18.04 10.72
C GLU A 1117 18.99 -18.46 11.81
N ARG A 1118 19.50 -18.66 13.01
CA ARG A 1118 18.75 -18.91 14.22
C ARG A 1118 19.18 -17.94 15.32
N ARG A 1119 18.22 -17.20 15.87
CA ARG A 1119 18.44 -16.42 17.09
C ARG A 1119 18.58 -17.35 18.29
N LEU A 1120 19.67 -17.20 19.03
CA LEU A 1120 19.94 -17.95 20.27
C LEU A 1120 19.59 -17.12 21.52
N SER A 1121 19.76 -15.80 21.44
CA SER A 1121 19.39 -14.83 22.47
C SER A 1121 19.20 -13.45 21.84
N ASP A 1122 18.94 -12.42 22.65
CA ASP A 1122 18.82 -11.05 22.16
C ASP A 1122 20.15 -10.52 21.57
N GLN A 1123 21.29 -11.16 21.83
CA GLN A 1123 22.61 -10.74 21.33
C GLN A 1123 23.29 -11.77 20.42
N TRP A 1124 22.83 -13.02 20.40
CA TRP A 1124 23.51 -14.11 19.68
C TRP A 1124 22.65 -14.66 18.54
N VAL A 1125 23.23 -14.78 17.35
CA VAL A 1125 22.64 -15.42 16.18
C VAL A 1125 23.61 -16.46 15.63
N LEU A 1126 23.14 -17.69 15.45
CA LEU A 1126 23.86 -18.78 14.79
C LEU A 1126 23.34 -18.91 13.37
N GLY A 1127 24.20 -18.82 12.36
CA GLY A 1127 23.82 -19.10 10.98
C GLY A 1127 24.69 -20.17 10.36
N GLY A 1128 24.27 -20.66 9.21
CA GLY A 1128 25.00 -21.64 8.45
C GLY A 1128 24.34 -21.91 7.12
N GLY A 1129 24.98 -22.75 6.31
CA GLY A 1129 24.44 -23.12 5.03
C GLY A 1129 25.39 -23.94 4.19
N PHE A 1130 24.94 -24.24 2.99
CA PHE A 1130 25.73 -24.90 1.95
C PHE A 1130 25.42 -24.27 0.59
N ASP A 1131 26.37 -24.38 -0.31
CA ASP A 1131 26.24 -24.08 -1.73
C ASP A 1131 26.81 -25.26 -2.51
N TRP A 1132 25.97 -25.87 -3.33
CA TRP A 1132 26.33 -26.98 -4.19
C TRP A 1132 26.11 -26.57 -5.62
N GLN A 1133 27.19 -26.49 -6.40
CA GLN A 1133 27.16 -26.08 -7.79
C GLN A 1133 27.93 -27.08 -8.65
N HIS A 1134 27.40 -27.37 -9.83
CA HIS A 1134 28.07 -28.18 -10.82
C HIS A 1134 27.83 -27.64 -12.24
N SER A 1135 28.90 -27.59 -13.03
CA SER A 1135 28.90 -27.37 -14.49
C SER A 1135 30.18 -27.99 -15.07
N ASP A 1136 30.18 -28.30 -16.37
CA ASP A 1136 31.22 -29.09 -17.05
C ASP A 1136 32.68 -28.64 -16.79
N ASP A 1137 32.91 -27.36 -16.50
CA ASP A 1137 34.27 -26.81 -16.24
C ASP A 1137 34.39 -26.04 -14.90
N TYR A 1138 33.35 -26.04 -14.07
CA TYR A 1138 33.30 -25.26 -12.82
C TYR A 1138 32.31 -25.84 -11.80
N ALA A 1139 32.83 -26.40 -10.71
CA ALA A 1139 32.02 -27.04 -9.65
C ALA A 1139 32.51 -26.76 -8.20
N PRO A 1140 32.76 -25.50 -7.77
CA PRO A 1140 33.09 -25.25 -6.38
C PRO A 1140 31.85 -25.40 -5.51
N SER A 1141 31.97 -26.22 -4.47
CA SER A 1141 30.93 -26.40 -3.47
C SER A 1141 31.48 -26.06 -2.10
N HIS A 1142 30.66 -25.50 -1.22
CA HIS A 1142 31.12 -25.14 0.12
C HIS A 1142 30.02 -25.21 1.16
N GLY A 1143 30.42 -25.39 2.41
CA GLY A 1143 29.55 -25.40 3.58
C GLY A 1143 30.11 -24.48 4.65
N MET A 1144 29.23 -23.74 5.32
CA MET A 1144 29.64 -22.73 6.30
C MET A 1144 28.78 -22.74 7.55
N LEU A 1145 29.38 -22.31 8.65
CA LEU A 1145 28.74 -22.08 9.94
C LEU A 1145 29.29 -20.78 10.53
N TYR A 1146 28.44 -19.92 11.05
CA TYR A 1146 28.87 -18.68 11.70
C TYR A 1146 28.07 -18.36 12.94
N LEU A 1147 28.71 -17.58 13.82
CA LEU A 1147 28.12 -17.05 15.02
C LEU A 1147 28.30 -15.53 15.03
N ARG A 1148 27.21 -14.78 15.16
CA ARG A 1148 27.18 -13.33 15.24
C ARG A 1148 26.78 -12.89 16.65
N TYR A 1149 27.58 -11.99 17.22
CA TYR A 1149 27.32 -11.31 18.47
C TYR A 1149 27.01 -9.84 18.23
N MET A 1150 25.92 -9.34 18.79
CA MET A 1150 25.52 -7.94 18.75
C MET A 1150 25.70 -7.31 20.13
N PHE A 1151 26.30 -6.12 20.19
CA PHE A 1151 26.58 -5.46 21.47
C PHE A 1151 25.31 -4.92 22.11
N GLU A 1152 24.35 -4.46 21.30
CA GLU A 1152 23.03 -4.03 21.78
C GLU A 1152 21.98 -5.14 21.55
N PRO A 1153 21.02 -5.32 22.47
CA PRO A 1153 19.93 -6.28 22.32
C PRO A 1153 19.13 -6.05 21.03
N TRP A 1154 18.93 -7.10 20.26
CA TRP A 1154 18.21 -7.08 18.99
C TRP A 1154 17.11 -8.13 18.94
N ARG A 1155 15.86 -7.68 19.04
CA ARG A 1155 14.66 -8.51 18.86
C ARG A 1155 13.87 -8.19 17.59
N GLY A 1156 14.43 -7.33 16.72
CA GLY A 1156 13.89 -6.98 15.40
C GLY A 1156 13.91 -8.13 14.40
N ASN A 1157 13.72 -7.86 13.13
CA ASN A 1157 13.66 -8.94 12.15
C ASN A 1157 15.06 -9.51 11.86
N LEU A 1158 15.18 -10.84 11.71
CA LEU A 1158 16.38 -11.43 11.11
C LEU A 1158 16.45 -11.03 9.62
N ALA A 1159 17.63 -11.13 9.00
CA ALA A 1159 17.80 -10.75 7.60
C ALA A 1159 16.88 -11.57 6.68
N LEU A 1160 16.36 -10.95 5.62
CA LEU A 1160 15.55 -11.61 4.59
C LEU A 1160 15.92 -11.04 3.22
N PRO A 1161 16.66 -11.76 2.36
CA PRO A 1161 17.20 -13.11 2.60
C PRO A 1161 18.36 -13.12 3.62
N VAL A 1162 18.73 -14.31 4.09
CA VAL A 1162 19.92 -14.54 4.91
C VAL A 1162 21.18 -14.11 4.15
N THR A 1163 22.06 -13.34 4.79
CA THR A 1163 23.30 -12.82 4.20
C THR A 1163 24.51 -13.16 5.10
N PRO A 1164 25.23 -14.26 4.81
CA PRO A 1164 26.45 -14.63 5.52
C PRO A 1164 27.60 -13.70 5.10
N LEU A 1165 28.75 -13.83 5.77
CA LEU A 1165 29.96 -13.17 5.31
C LEU A 1165 30.43 -13.79 3.97
N GLU A 1166 30.89 -12.96 3.05
CA GLU A 1166 31.55 -13.42 1.81
C GLU A 1166 33.06 -13.21 1.91
N PRO A 1167 33.91 -14.16 1.45
CA PRO A 1167 35.36 -13.97 1.46
C PRO A 1167 35.80 -12.68 0.77
N TYR A 1168 36.85 -12.04 1.27
CA TYR A 1168 37.34 -10.77 0.74
C TYR A 1168 37.76 -10.84 -0.75
N SER A 1169 38.02 -12.04 -1.29
CA SER A 1169 38.28 -12.27 -2.72
C SER A 1169 37.09 -11.98 -3.63
N GLU A 1170 35.86 -12.03 -3.10
CA GLU A 1170 34.63 -11.92 -3.88
C GLU A 1170 34.06 -10.50 -3.95
N TRP A 1171 34.63 -9.54 -3.22
CA TRP A 1171 34.14 -8.14 -3.18
C TRP A 1171 34.44 -7.41 -4.51
N ARG A 1172 33.48 -7.23 -5.43
CA ARG A 1172 33.73 -6.69 -6.79
C ARG A 1172 32.80 -5.59 -7.27
#